data_AF-A0A855X4W1-F1
#
_entry.id   AF-A0A855X4W1-F1
#
_cell.length_a   1.000
_cell.length_b   1.000
_cell.length_c   1.000
_cell.angle_alpha   90.00
_cell.angle_beta   90.00
_cell.angle_gamma   90.00
#
_symmetry.space_group_name_H-M   'P 1'
#
loop_
_entity.id
_entity.type
_entity.pdbx_description
1 polymer ?
#
loop_
_entity_poly.entity_id
_entity_poly.type
_entity_poly.pdbx_seq_one_letter_code
_entity_poly.pdbx_strand_id
1 'polypeptide(L)'
;MAGLTSIDGLTSGLNTTEIIDALIKAERQPAVLMENEQTEKTNIVTALKALQAKLFALSTTAGRLANRSAFDSYSVNVSDDSYLTASANGRVATGSYDIQVQSVARNHQIASQGFADQSQAILGTGTITISVGSTSPRTITIDSSNNSLTGIARAINAARIGVTASVVNDGSSSNPYRLILTSTKTGLSSKISFSANLVGQNTLNFATASFDAPEKISFNSASTSSVSLGSTAAFTGNTNKIYTFTVDGSGTYAVGTDNVTLNWSDGTNSGSVIVSQADAEVALVGAGADGLKLSLSSGLLHGGDTFQIGTFAPLLQEASNARITLGSTGGSGSPITVSSDTNSFKNVISGLTIDVAKVTGPGDSVNIRTDVDVSKIKQTINDFITQYNEIIDYIDKQNTYNQETKESGVLFAEYSLQTMQSSMRSIISSRITGIDSEYNQLAMLGIRTGLDGKLTIKDSSRLETAIRTNLDDVVNVFTNSGNTSSDNIRFVSAGTKTKSGTKFNVDITQAATRGTFSGGGIADPSTTPLTLTESNNRLKLSIDGLESNEIVLTARTYATSAELVSEIQSRIDSDTRIGNRGLTVSWESTATGTGRLVFTSSSYGSKSKVNTITSIPNSALVALGLASGVSQNGLDVAGRINGEAATGSGQTLTGNEKNATTDGLKLQILLSPDQVMEGFEGTVTLAKGVAAKLNDSVSSYTATGQGLMDRRIKSYQDQVQNLADRIAEFDTRLAARRESLQKQFYAMEQALSTYNSIGSYLTSQIESVNRNWNYGRNSN
;
A
#
# COMPACT_ATOMS: atom_id res chain seq x y z
N MET A 1 19.79 28.84 -57.94
CA MET A 1 19.27 28.01 -59.03
C MET A 1 18.80 28.89 -60.17
N ALA A 2 19.47 28.79 -61.32
CA ALA A 2 18.93 28.96 -62.66
C ALA A 2 19.66 27.89 -63.49
N GLY A 3 18.91 27.01 -64.15
CA GLY A 3 19.41 25.76 -64.71
C GLY A 3 20.48 25.95 -65.78
N LEU A 4 21.69 25.47 -65.48
CA LEU A 4 22.59 24.98 -66.52
C LEU A 4 22.18 23.52 -66.76
N THR A 5 21.22 23.32 -67.66
CA THR A 5 20.94 21.99 -68.21
C THR A 5 22.23 21.50 -68.87
N SER A 6 22.72 20.33 -68.44
CA SER A 6 23.93 19.68 -68.95
C SER A 6 23.90 19.64 -70.47
N ILE A 7 24.72 20.47 -71.10
CA ILE A 7 25.06 20.33 -72.52
C ILE A 7 26.19 19.31 -72.55
N ASP A 8 25.83 18.02 -72.50
CA ASP A 8 26.81 16.95 -72.61
C ASP A 8 27.32 16.89 -74.04
N GLY A 9 28.61 17.13 -74.22
CA GLY A 9 29.38 16.73 -75.40
C GLY A 9 28.81 17.12 -76.78
N LEU A 10 28.00 18.19 -76.91
CA LEU A 10 27.40 18.55 -78.20
C LEU A 10 28.44 18.86 -79.28
N THR A 11 29.64 19.31 -78.90
CA THR A 11 30.72 19.65 -79.83
C THR A 11 31.89 18.67 -79.80
N SER A 12 32.21 18.12 -78.62
CA SER A 12 33.39 17.24 -78.43
C SER A 12 33.08 15.74 -78.49
N GLY A 13 31.81 15.33 -78.32
CA GLY A 13 31.42 13.93 -78.15
C GLY A 13 31.79 13.31 -76.79
N LEU A 14 32.31 14.09 -75.84
CA LEU A 14 32.70 13.61 -74.50
C LEU A 14 31.52 13.63 -73.52
N ASN A 15 31.37 12.54 -72.74
CA ASN A 15 30.44 12.49 -71.61
C ASN A 15 31.06 13.22 -70.40
N THR A 16 30.96 14.55 -70.43
CA THR A 16 31.56 15.42 -69.41
C THR A 16 30.96 15.20 -68.03
N THR A 17 29.67 14.85 -67.95
CA THR A 17 29.01 14.51 -66.68
C THR A 17 29.66 13.30 -66.02
N GLU A 18 29.87 12.23 -66.77
CA GLU A 18 30.48 10.99 -66.27
C GLU A 18 31.95 11.19 -65.83
N ILE A 19 32.71 12.01 -66.57
CA ILE A 19 34.09 12.36 -66.23
C ILE A 19 34.15 13.15 -64.92
N ILE A 20 33.29 14.17 -64.78
CA ILE A 20 33.22 14.98 -63.56
C ILE A 20 32.82 14.10 -62.37
N ASP A 21 31.83 13.21 -62.53
CA ASP A 21 31.41 12.32 -61.45
C ASP A 21 32.48 11.30 -61.06
N ALA A 22 33.23 10.75 -62.04
CA ALA A 22 34.36 9.87 -61.76
C ALA A 22 35.48 10.59 -60.99
N LEU A 23 35.79 11.85 -61.36
CA LEU A 23 36.78 12.68 -60.67
C LEU A 23 36.34 13.00 -59.24
N ILE A 24 35.09 13.45 -59.04
CA ILE A 24 34.56 13.74 -57.71
C ILE A 24 34.52 12.48 -56.84
N LYS A 25 34.15 11.32 -57.40
CA LYS A 25 34.16 10.04 -56.68
C LYS A 25 35.56 9.61 -56.25
N ALA A 26 36.57 9.84 -57.09
CA ALA A 26 37.97 9.58 -56.73
C ALA A 26 38.45 10.57 -55.64
N GLU A 27 38.12 11.85 -55.76
CA GLU A 27 38.44 12.87 -54.76
C GLU A 27 37.71 12.65 -53.42
N ARG A 28 36.56 11.94 -53.41
CA ARG A 28 35.78 11.61 -52.20
C ARG A 28 36.34 10.42 -51.39
N GLN A 29 37.35 9.69 -51.85
CA GLN A 29 37.88 8.53 -51.11
C GLN A 29 38.26 8.83 -49.63
N PRO A 30 38.88 9.98 -49.28
CA PRO A 30 39.15 10.31 -47.88
C PRO A 30 37.88 10.48 -47.02
N ALA A 31 36.79 11.02 -47.60
CA ALA A 31 35.51 11.13 -46.91
C ALA A 31 34.88 9.75 -46.68
N VAL A 32 34.98 8.83 -47.65
CA VAL A 32 34.52 7.44 -47.48
C VAL A 32 35.26 6.73 -46.35
N LEU A 33 36.57 6.96 -46.19
CA LEU A 33 37.32 6.43 -45.05
C LEU A 33 36.83 7.01 -43.71
N MET A 34 36.54 8.31 -43.67
CA MET A 34 35.96 8.97 -42.49
C MET A 34 34.55 8.47 -42.18
N GLU A 35 33.71 8.19 -43.19
CA GLU A 35 32.38 7.60 -43.05
C GLU A 35 32.45 6.19 -42.44
N ASN A 36 33.42 5.39 -42.89
CA ASN A 36 33.68 4.06 -42.33
C ASN A 36 34.12 4.16 -40.86
N GLU A 37 35.05 5.08 -40.54
CA GLU A 37 35.49 5.33 -39.16
C GLU A 37 34.34 5.84 -38.27
N GLN A 38 33.49 6.72 -38.81
CA GLN A 38 32.31 7.24 -38.13
C GLN A 38 31.33 6.11 -37.80
N THR A 39 31.11 5.19 -38.74
CA THR A 39 30.25 4.01 -38.57
C THR A 39 30.81 3.10 -37.47
N GLU A 40 32.11 2.82 -37.48
CA GLU A 40 32.77 2.03 -36.45
C GLU A 40 32.60 2.64 -35.05
N LYS A 41 32.90 3.94 -34.89
CA LYS A 41 32.72 4.62 -33.60
C LYS A 41 31.25 4.69 -33.16
N THR A 42 30.31 4.81 -34.10
CA THR A 42 28.86 4.77 -33.81
C THR A 42 28.44 3.41 -33.29
N ASN A 43 29.00 2.33 -33.86
CA ASN A 43 28.79 0.97 -33.36
C ASN A 43 29.38 0.80 -31.95
N ILE A 44 30.57 1.35 -31.68
CA ILE A 44 31.18 1.37 -30.34
C ILE A 44 30.27 2.08 -29.33
N VAL A 45 29.76 3.28 -29.66
CA VAL A 45 28.81 4.01 -28.79
C VAL A 45 27.57 3.16 -28.50
N THR A 46 27.02 2.50 -29.50
CA THR A 46 25.85 1.62 -29.35
C THR A 46 26.14 0.45 -28.43
N ALA A 47 27.30 -0.20 -28.61
CA ALA A 47 27.73 -1.33 -27.78
C ALA A 47 28.03 -0.91 -26.33
N LEU A 48 28.63 0.27 -26.10
CA LEU A 48 28.86 0.81 -24.75
C LEU A 48 27.56 1.18 -24.05
N LYS A 49 26.57 1.75 -24.76
CA LYS A 49 25.24 2.01 -24.22
C LYS A 49 24.52 0.72 -23.83
N ALA A 50 24.63 -0.33 -24.63
CA ALA A 50 24.07 -1.63 -24.31
C ALA A 50 24.71 -2.24 -23.05
N LEU A 51 26.04 -2.11 -22.89
CA LEU A 51 26.72 -2.51 -21.65
C LEU A 51 26.28 -1.66 -20.45
N GLN A 52 26.18 -0.34 -20.61
CA GLN A 52 25.72 0.56 -19.55
C GLN A 52 24.32 0.18 -19.06
N ALA A 53 23.41 -0.16 -19.97
CA ALA A 53 22.07 -0.64 -19.61
C ALA A 53 22.12 -1.93 -18.78
N LYS A 54 22.97 -2.89 -19.16
CA LYS A 54 23.18 -4.14 -18.40
C LYS A 54 23.80 -3.89 -17.03
N LEU A 55 24.78 -3.01 -16.95
CA LEU A 55 25.38 -2.57 -15.68
C LEU A 55 24.34 -1.90 -14.77
N PHE A 56 23.46 -1.07 -15.31
CA PHE A 56 22.37 -0.46 -14.54
C PHE A 56 21.37 -1.50 -14.03
N ALA A 57 21.01 -2.49 -14.85
CA ALA A 57 20.14 -3.59 -14.45
C ALA A 57 20.75 -4.42 -13.31
N LEU A 58 22.05 -4.74 -13.39
CA LEU A 58 22.77 -5.39 -12.30
C LEU A 58 22.85 -4.51 -11.05
N SER A 59 23.16 -3.21 -11.18
CA SER A 59 23.17 -2.30 -10.02
C SER A 59 21.83 -2.27 -9.31
N THR A 60 20.72 -2.30 -10.06
CA THR A 60 19.37 -2.35 -9.49
C THR A 60 19.14 -3.64 -8.70
N THR A 61 19.44 -4.80 -9.27
CA THR A 61 19.23 -6.09 -8.59
C THR A 61 20.21 -6.32 -7.44
N ALA A 62 21.47 -5.93 -7.60
CA ALA A 62 22.50 -5.96 -6.56
C ALA A 62 22.15 -5.00 -5.42
N GLY A 63 21.69 -3.79 -5.72
CA GLY A 63 21.21 -2.82 -4.74
C GLY A 63 20.01 -3.35 -3.96
N ARG A 64 19.02 -3.97 -4.62
CA ARG A 64 17.90 -4.65 -3.95
C ARG A 64 18.40 -5.77 -3.02
N LEU A 65 19.25 -6.66 -3.52
CA LEU A 65 19.81 -7.78 -2.76
C LEU A 65 20.77 -7.33 -1.64
N ALA A 66 21.35 -6.13 -1.74
CA ALA A 66 22.17 -5.52 -0.70
C ALA A 66 21.36 -5.00 0.49
N ASN A 67 20.01 -5.01 0.40
CA ASN A 67 19.12 -4.62 1.49
C ASN A 67 18.55 -5.85 2.22
N ARG A 68 18.56 -5.81 3.56
CA ARG A 68 18.05 -6.89 4.41
C ARG A 68 16.58 -7.21 4.19
N SER A 69 15.76 -6.20 3.89
CA SER A 69 14.33 -6.36 3.62
C SER A 69 14.02 -7.21 2.39
N ALA A 70 14.97 -7.38 1.47
CA ALA A 70 14.82 -8.29 0.32
C ALA A 70 14.74 -9.77 0.75
N PHE A 71 15.14 -10.08 1.99
CA PHE A 71 15.11 -11.42 2.57
C PHE A 71 13.98 -11.60 3.59
N ASP A 72 13.22 -10.54 3.90
CA ASP A 72 12.10 -10.59 4.84
C ASP A 72 10.85 -11.16 4.15
N SER A 73 11.01 -12.33 3.53
CA SER A 73 9.99 -13.02 2.77
C SER A 73 9.51 -14.23 3.55
N TYR A 74 8.25 -14.19 3.98
CA TYR A 74 7.61 -15.24 4.76
C TYR A 74 6.40 -15.79 4.02
N SER A 75 6.27 -17.11 4.08
CA SER A 75 5.12 -17.85 3.60
C SER A 75 4.12 -18.02 4.73
N VAL A 76 2.84 -17.93 4.39
CA VAL A 76 1.73 -18.24 5.29
C VAL A 76 0.87 -19.27 4.58
N ASN A 77 0.76 -20.44 5.19
CA ASN A 77 -0.12 -21.51 4.73
C ASN A 77 -1.26 -21.65 5.73
N VAL A 78 -2.49 -21.72 5.22
CA VAL A 78 -3.71 -21.88 6.00
C VAL A 78 -4.33 -23.21 5.59
N SER A 79 -4.69 -24.05 6.57
CA SER A 79 -5.23 -25.38 6.29
C SER A 79 -6.61 -25.36 5.63
N ASP A 80 -7.42 -24.33 5.89
CA ASP A 80 -8.74 -24.12 5.30
C ASP A 80 -9.03 -22.62 5.20
N ASP A 81 -8.99 -22.09 3.98
CA ASP A 81 -9.17 -20.67 3.69
C ASP A 81 -10.65 -20.23 3.63
N SER A 82 -11.60 -21.16 3.73
CA SER A 82 -13.03 -20.86 3.74
C SER A 82 -13.50 -20.25 5.05
N TYR A 83 -12.80 -20.52 6.15
CA TYR A 83 -13.09 -19.94 7.47
C TYR A 83 -12.30 -18.67 7.75
N LEU A 84 -11.00 -18.65 7.38
CA LEU A 84 -10.13 -17.51 7.57
C LEU A 84 -9.01 -17.49 6.54
N THR A 85 -8.47 -16.32 6.25
CA THR A 85 -7.23 -16.17 5.49
C THR A 85 -6.17 -15.52 6.39
N ALA A 86 -4.90 -15.70 6.04
CA ALA A 86 -3.81 -15.10 6.78
C ALA A 86 -2.69 -14.63 5.84
N SER A 87 -2.11 -13.48 6.15
CA SER A 87 -1.03 -12.89 5.37
C SER A 87 0.06 -12.30 6.27
N ALA A 88 1.30 -12.41 5.81
CA ALA A 88 2.46 -11.84 6.47
C ALA A 88 2.71 -10.41 5.97
N ASN A 89 2.94 -9.49 6.89
CA ASN A 89 3.36 -8.12 6.63
C ASN A 89 4.80 -7.94 7.16
N GLY A 90 5.79 -8.27 6.33
CA GLY A 90 7.20 -8.26 6.69
C GLY A 90 7.62 -9.51 7.47
N ARG A 91 8.45 -9.32 8.51
CA ARG A 91 8.94 -10.42 9.35
C ARG A 91 7.82 -10.98 10.23
N VAL A 92 7.65 -12.30 10.18
CA VAL A 92 6.76 -13.05 11.05
C VAL A 92 7.55 -14.14 11.77
N ALA A 93 7.23 -14.41 13.02
CA ALA A 93 7.83 -15.53 13.74
C ALA A 93 7.43 -16.84 13.06
N THR A 94 8.40 -17.71 12.75
CA THR A 94 8.10 -19.03 12.16
C THR A 94 7.43 -19.91 13.20
N GLY A 95 6.33 -20.54 12.84
CA GLY A 95 5.54 -21.32 13.78
C GLY A 95 4.27 -21.91 13.18
N SER A 96 3.56 -22.68 14.01
CA SER A 96 2.27 -23.29 13.69
C SER A 96 1.27 -22.87 14.75
N TYR A 97 0.10 -22.39 14.33
CA TYR A 97 -0.92 -21.84 15.21
C TYR A 97 -2.28 -22.43 14.86
N ASP A 98 -2.92 -23.10 15.83
CA ASP A 98 -4.30 -23.53 15.67
C ASP A 98 -5.24 -22.40 16.06
N ILE A 99 -6.12 -22.01 15.14
CA ILE A 99 -7.06 -20.91 15.29
C ILE A 99 -8.48 -21.43 15.21
N GLN A 100 -9.31 -21.10 16.19
CA GLN A 100 -10.76 -21.31 16.11
C GLN A 100 -11.45 -19.96 15.93
N VAL A 101 -12.39 -19.87 14.98
CA VAL A 101 -13.21 -18.67 14.81
C VAL A 101 -14.52 -18.89 15.57
N GLN A 102 -14.67 -18.21 16.70
CA GLN A 102 -15.86 -18.35 17.56
C GLN A 102 -17.03 -17.48 17.10
N SER A 103 -16.73 -16.29 16.58
CA SER A 103 -17.73 -15.35 16.09
C SER A 103 -17.12 -14.39 15.08
N VAL A 104 -17.95 -13.88 14.18
CA VAL A 104 -17.59 -12.82 13.24
C VAL A 104 -18.13 -11.48 13.74
N ALA A 105 -17.43 -10.42 13.39
CA ALA A 105 -17.88 -9.06 13.64
C ALA A 105 -19.07 -8.74 12.72
N ARG A 106 -20.17 -8.30 13.33
CA ARG A 106 -21.39 -7.89 12.63
C ARG A 106 -21.73 -6.45 12.99
N ASN A 107 -22.33 -5.75 12.04
CA ASN A 107 -22.83 -4.39 12.22
C ASN A 107 -24.25 -4.42 12.80
N HIS A 108 -24.61 -3.39 13.57
CA HIS A 108 -25.97 -3.25 14.09
C HIS A 108 -26.95 -2.82 12.98
N GLN A 109 -28.12 -3.45 12.92
CA GLN A 109 -29.21 -3.10 12.01
C GLN A 109 -30.55 -3.05 12.74
N ILE A 110 -31.27 -1.94 12.56
CA ILE A 110 -32.60 -1.72 13.11
C ILE A 110 -33.54 -1.20 12.02
N ALA A 111 -34.82 -1.51 12.12
CA ALA A 111 -35.88 -1.09 11.22
C ALA A 111 -36.99 -0.34 11.96
N SER A 112 -37.59 0.64 11.27
CA SER A 112 -38.74 1.36 11.79
C SER A 112 -40.00 0.51 11.71
N GLN A 113 -41.08 0.99 12.35
CA GLN A 113 -42.42 0.53 12.00
C GLN A 113 -42.74 0.74 10.51
N GLY A 114 -43.79 0.07 10.03
CA GLY A 114 -44.29 0.18 8.66
C GLY A 114 -45.06 1.46 8.40
N PHE A 115 -45.06 1.90 7.13
CA PHE A 115 -45.80 3.03 6.61
C PHE A 115 -46.43 2.72 5.26
N ALA A 116 -47.57 3.34 4.97
CA ALA A 116 -48.32 3.13 3.73
C ALA A 116 -47.60 3.64 2.47
N ASP A 117 -46.76 4.68 2.58
CA ASP A 117 -46.06 5.30 1.45
C ASP A 117 -44.66 5.79 1.82
N GLN A 118 -43.69 5.63 0.91
CA GLN A 118 -42.28 6.01 1.11
C GLN A 118 -41.90 7.42 0.63
N SER A 119 -42.72 8.04 -0.21
CA SER A 119 -42.45 9.32 -0.89
C SER A 119 -43.31 10.46 -0.37
N GLN A 120 -44.47 10.15 0.21
CA GLN A 120 -45.36 11.16 0.78
C GLN A 120 -44.77 11.78 2.06
N ALA A 121 -45.02 13.07 2.24
CA ALA A 121 -44.58 13.88 3.38
C ALA A 121 -45.42 13.61 4.65
N ILE A 122 -45.48 12.35 5.08
CA ILE A 122 -46.39 11.86 6.13
C ILE A 122 -45.80 11.95 7.55
N LEU A 123 -44.51 12.21 7.70
CA LEU A 123 -43.83 12.28 8.99
C LEU A 123 -43.85 13.70 9.55
N GLY A 124 -43.85 13.81 10.88
CA GLY A 124 -43.76 15.09 11.58
C GLY A 124 -42.43 15.81 11.31
N THR A 125 -42.43 17.13 11.57
CA THR A 125 -41.23 17.99 11.44
C THR A 125 -40.58 18.22 12.80
N GLY A 126 -39.27 18.43 12.85
CA GLY A 126 -38.52 18.60 14.09
C GLY A 126 -37.10 18.10 13.94
N THR A 127 -36.64 17.26 14.87
CA THR A 127 -35.28 16.71 14.83
C THR A 127 -35.24 15.23 15.12
N ILE A 128 -34.36 14.51 14.40
CA ILE A 128 -33.93 13.17 14.77
C ILE A 128 -32.49 13.22 15.27
N THR A 129 -32.14 12.40 16.25
CA THR A 129 -30.80 12.31 16.81
C THR A 129 -30.32 10.86 16.76
N ILE A 130 -29.13 10.67 16.21
CA ILE A 130 -28.52 9.35 15.99
C ILE A 130 -27.10 9.33 16.56
N SER A 131 -26.73 8.25 17.24
CA SER A 131 -25.35 7.97 17.65
C SER A 131 -24.98 6.52 17.34
N VAL A 132 -23.68 6.27 17.17
CA VAL A 132 -23.13 4.93 16.96
C VAL A 132 -22.09 4.64 18.06
N GLY A 133 -22.35 3.65 18.91
CA GLY A 133 -21.53 3.35 20.08
C GLY A 133 -21.38 4.54 21.01
N SER A 134 -20.14 4.87 21.36
CA SER A 134 -19.77 6.01 22.21
C SER A 134 -19.53 7.31 21.44
N THR A 135 -19.81 7.35 20.13
CA THR A 135 -19.67 8.59 19.35
C THR A 135 -20.69 9.63 19.78
N SER A 136 -20.30 10.91 19.75
CA SER A 136 -21.20 12.01 20.11
C SER A 136 -22.46 12.00 19.24
N PRO A 137 -23.67 12.12 19.82
CA PRO A 137 -24.90 12.14 19.06
C PRO A 137 -24.94 13.25 18.01
N ARG A 138 -25.55 12.94 16.86
CA ARG A 138 -25.72 13.86 15.73
C ARG A 138 -27.19 14.10 15.48
N THR A 139 -27.57 15.37 15.41
CA THR A 139 -28.94 15.80 15.18
C THR A 139 -29.13 16.19 13.71
N ILE A 140 -30.22 15.72 13.11
CA ILE A 140 -30.65 16.02 11.74
C ILE A 140 -32.02 16.68 11.82
N THR A 141 -32.18 17.79 11.09
CA THR A 141 -33.46 18.52 11.05
C THR A 141 -34.38 17.92 9.98
N ILE A 142 -35.62 17.66 10.36
CA ILE A 142 -36.68 17.18 9.48
C ILE A 142 -37.70 18.30 9.28
N ASP A 143 -37.90 18.71 8.04
CA ASP A 143 -38.82 19.77 7.64
C ASP A 143 -39.70 19.31 6.47
N SER A 144 -40.55 20.19 5.95
CA SER A 144 -41.48 19.87 4.86
C SER A 144 -40.81 19.46 3.54
N SER A 145 -39.51 19.69 3.38
CA SER A 145 -38.76 19.31 2.18
C SER A 145 -38.25 17.86 2.24
N ASN A 146 -38.15 17.26 3.43
CA ASN A 146 -37.51 15.96 3.63
C ASN A 146 -38.27 15.01 4.56
N ASN A 147 -39.48 15.35 5.01
CA ASN A 147 -40.32 14.56 5.92
C ASN A 147 -41.08 13.38 5.27
N SER A 148 -40.49 12.75 4.27
CA SER A 148 -40.89 11.44 3.75
C SER A 148 -39.84 10.38 4.12
N LEU A 149 -40.17 9.08 4.08
CA LEU A 149 -39.17 8.04 4.37
C LEU A 149 -37.94 8.16 3.45
N THR A 150 -38.19 8.42 2.16
CA THR A 150 -37.13 8.65 1.17
C THR A 150 -36.32 9.91 1.48
N GLY A 151 -36.98 10.99 1.88
CA GLY A 151 -36.34 12.25 2.27
C GLY A 151 -35.44 12.08 3.50
N ILE A 152 -35.95 11.42 4.54
CA ILE A 152 -35.20 11.14 5.77
C ILE A 152 -34.02 10.19 5.50
N ALA A 153 -34.21 9.13 4.72
CA ALA A 153 -33.12 8.23 4.35
C ALA A 153 -31.98 9.00 3.65
N ARG A 154 -32.32 9.89 2.70
CA ARG A 154 -31.33 10.77 2.05
C ARG A 154 -30.65 11.71 3.03
N ALA A 155 -31.40 12.33 3.95
CA ALA A 155 -30.85 13.23 4.96
C ALA A 155 -29.84 12.52 5.89
N ILE A 156 -30.17 11.30 6.35
CA ILE A 156 -29.27 10.46 7.17
C ILE A 156 -28.01 10.11 6.38
N ASN A 157 -28.15 9.63 5.15
CA ASN A 157 -27.02 9.26 4.30
C ASN A 157 -26.11 10.46 3.97
N ALA A 158 -26.70 11.65 3.74
CA ALA A 158 -25.96 12.88 3.49
C ALA A 158 -25.16 13.36 4.71
N ALA A 159 -25.62 13.06 5.93
CA ALA A 159 -24.95 13.46 7.16
C ALA A 159 -23.65 12.68 7.43
N ARG A 160 -23.43 11.52 6.79
CA ARG A 160 -22.21 10.69 6.91
C ARG A 160 -21.81 10.35 8.35
N ILE A 161 -22.80 10.04 9.18
CA ILE A 161 -22.65 9.86 10.64
C ILE A 161 -22.33 8.42 11.08
N GLY A 162 -21.83 7.57 10.17
CA GLY A 162 -21.53 6.16 10.46
C GLY A 162 -22.74 5.22 10.39
N VAL A 163 -23.85 5.69 9.83
CA VAL A 163 -25.08 4.91 9.58
C VAL A 163 -25.50 5.12 8.11
N THR A 164 -25.92 4.06 7.45
CA THR A 164 -26.65 4.10 6.18
C THR A 164 -28.14 3.87 6.42
N ALA A 165 -28.97 4.58 5.69
CA ALA A 165 -30.42 4.47 5.73
C ALA A 165 -30.97 4.02 4.38
N SER A 166 -31.89 3.06 4.39
CA SER A 166 -32.60 2.58 3.19
C SER A 166 -34.08 2.37 3.49
N VAL A 167 -34.92 2.49 2.48
CA VAL A 167 -36.34 2.14 2.59
C VAL A 167 -36.55 0.77 1.95
N VAL A 168 -37.20 -0.14 2.69
CA VAL A 168 -37.55 -1.49 2.22
C VAL A 168 -39.06 -1.63 2.18
N ASN A 169 -39.56 -2.24 1.11
CA ASN A 169 -40.93 -2.71 1.00
C ASN A 169 -40.97 -4.16 1.50
N ASP A 170 -41.65 -4.42 2.60
CA ASP A 170 -41.79 -5.75 3.21
C ASP A 170 -42.95 -6.59 2.63
N GLY A 171 -43.77 -5.99 1.75
CA GLY A 171 -44.91 -6.63 1.11
C GLY A 171 -46.21 -6.63 1.92
N SER A 172 -46.24 -6.04 3.12
CA SER A 172 -47.45 -5.99 3.94
C SER A 172 -48.56 -5.15 3.31
N SER A 173 -49.81 -5.56 3.51
CA SER A 173 -50.97 -5.04 2.77
C SER A 173 -51.36 -3.60 3.12
N SER A 174 -51.04 -3.11 4.32
CA SER A 174 -51.44 -1.77 4.79
C SER A 174 -50.26 -0.81 4.95
N ASN A 175 -49.10 -1.29 5.41
CA ASN A 175 -47.96 -0.45 5.78
C ASN A 175 -46.61 -1.02 5.29
N PRO A 176 -46.43 -1.22 3.97
CA PRO A 176 -45.32 -1.99 3.41
C PRO A 176 -43.93 -1.38 3.61
N TYR A 177 -43.83 -0.06 3.80
CA TYR A 177 -42.55 0.63 3.74
C TYR A 177 -41.93 0.83 5.13
N ARG A 178 -40.69 0.36 5.31
CA ARG A 178 -39.91 0.54 6.54
C ARG A 178 -38.57 1.21 6.26
N LEU A 179 -38.14 2.09 7.15
CA LEU A 179 -36.80 2.68 7.15
C LEU A 179 -35.85 1.75 7.90
N ILE A 180 -34.79 1.28 7.25
CA ILE A 180 -33.74 0.48 7.85
C ILE A 180 -32.52 1.36 8.08
N LEU A 181 -31.98 1.31 9.30
CA LEU A 181 -30.71 1.92 9.67
C LEU A 181 -29.67 0.83 9.88
N THR A 182 -28.55 0.94 9.17
CA THR A 182 -27.44 0.00 9.21
C THR A 182 -26.16 0.72 9.61
N SER A 183 -25.44 0.24 10.62
CA SER A 183 -24.13 0.80 10.95
C SER A 183 -23.13 0.48 9.83
N THR A 184 -22.31 1.47 9.46
CA THR A 184 -21.23 1.27 8.48
C THR A 184 -20.03 0.53 9.06
N LYS A 185 -19.98 0.36 10.38
CA LYS A 185 -18.94 -0.40 11.10
C LYS A 185 -19.54 -1.65 11.70
N THR A 186 -18.72 -2.69 11.85
CA THR A 186 -19.01 -3.89 12.64
C THR A 186 -18.57 -3.71 14.10
N GLY A 187 -18.89 -4.69 14.95
CA GLY A 187 -18.45 -4.69 16.34
C GLY A 187 -19.49 -4.14 17.30
N LEU A 188 -19.40 -4.49 18.59
CA LEU A 188 -20.26 -4.01 19.67
C LEU A 188 -20.25 -2.48 19.78
N SER A 189 -19.14 -1.85 19.43
CA SER A 189 -19.00 -0.39 19.33
C SER A 189 -19.83 0.24 18.20
N SER A 190 -20.48 -0.57 17.37
CA SER A 190 -21.29 -0.14 16.24
C SER A 190 -22.80 -0.03 16.53
N LYS A 191 -23.21 -0.20 17.79
CA LYS A 191 -24.61 -0.12 18.19
C LYS A 191 -25.21 1.25 17.89
N ILE A 192 -26.33 1.26 17.17
CA ILE A 192 -27.07 2.47 16.81
C ILE A 192 -28.02 2.82 17.96
N SER A 193 -28.02 4.09 18.37
CA SER A 193 -29.08 4.67 19.19
C SER A 193 -29.79 5.75 18.39
N PHE A 194 -31.12 5.74 18.44
CA PHE A 194 -31.98 6.64 17.68
C PHE A 194 -33.01 7.28 18.63
N SER A 195 -33.25 8.58 18.44
CA SER A 195 -34.37 9.28 19.06
C SER A 195 -34.97 10.27 18.07
N ALA A 196 -36.28 10.45 18.13
CA ALA A 196 -37.02 11.39 17.31
C ALA A 196 -37.81 12.34 18.21
N ASN A 197 -37.66 13.64 17.97
CA ASN A 197 -38.48 14.69 18.54
C ASN A 197 -39.17 15.43 17.38
N LEU A 198 -40.21 14.79 16.85
CA LEU A 198 -40.99 15.27 15.70
C LEU A 198 -42.38 15.69 16.17
N VAL A 199 -42.89 16.78 15.60
CA VAL A 199 -44.22 17.33 15.85
C VAL A 199 -45.11 17.01 14.64
N GLY A 200 -46.26 16.37 14.86
CA GLY A 200 -47.19 15.92 13.80
C GLY A 200 -47.83 14.56 14.10
N GLN A 201 -48.62 14.02 13.16
CA GLN A 201 -49.40 12.79 13.39
C GLN A 201 -48.57 11.49 13.38
N ASN A 202 -47.42 11.45 12.70
CA ASN A 202 -46.57 10.25 12.63
C ASN A 202 -45.11 10.55 13.04
N THR A 203 -44.51 9.64 13.79
CA THR A 203 -43.09 9.68 14.18
C THR A 203 -42.36 8.41 13.72
N LEU A 204 -41.02 8.37 13.84
CA LEU A 204 -40.22 7.16 13.60
C LEU A 204 -39.96 6.44 14.92
N ASN A 205 -40.13 5.12 14.91
CA ASN A 205 -39.91 4.27 16.08
C ASN A 205 -39.09 3.04 15.70
N PHE A 206 -37.97 2.84 16.40
CA PHE A 206 -37.06 1.70 16.24
C PHE A 206 -36.95 0.85 17.50
N ALA A 207 -37.84 1.05 18.48
CA ALA A 207 -37.78 0.41 19.79
C ALA A 207 -38.97 -0.52 20.08
N THR A 208 -40.14 -0.24 19.50
CA THR A 208 -41.37 -0.97 19.80
C THR A 208 -41.63 -2.07 18.78
N ALA A 209 -41.81 -3.30 19.27
CA ALA A 209 -42.27 -4.43 18.49
C ALA A 209 -43.80 -4.40 18.34
N SER A 210 -44.35 -4.93 17.25
CA SER A 210 -45.77 -4.84 16.92
C SER A 210 -46.30 -6.07 16.19
N PHE A 211 -47.62 -6.21 16.18
CA PHE A 211 -48.33 -7.08 15.24
C PHE A 211 -48.69 -6.27 13.98
N ASP A 212 -48.63 -6.93 12.82
CA ASP A 212 -49.18 -6.37 11.59
C ASP A 212 -50.69 -6.63 11.53
N ALA A 213 -51.40 -5.91 10.65
CA ALA A 213 -52.83 -6.11 10.47
C ALA A 213 -53.14 -7.52 9.93
N PRO A 214 -54.25 -8.17 10.34
CA PRO A 214 -54.62 -9.47 9.82
C PRO A 214 -54.83 -9.47 8.31
N GLU A 215 -54.22 -10.42 7.63
CA GLU A 215 -54.30 -10.61 6.19
C GLU A 215 -55.15 -11.84 5.87
N LYS A 216 -56.21 -11.66 5.07
CA LYS A 216 -57.03 -12.77 4.60
C LYS A 216 -56.26 -13.55 3.54
N ILE A 217 -56.10 -14.85 3.77
CA ILE A 217 -55.39 -15.74 2.83
C ILE A 217 -56.39 -16.47 1.93
N SER A 218 -57.37 -17.16 2.52
CA SER A 218 -58.41 -17.86 1.77
C SER A 218 -59.71 -17.83 2.55
N PHE A 219 -60.69 -17.07 2.06
CA PHE A 219 -62.03 -17.01 2.65
C PHE A 219 -63.04 -17.52 1.63
N ASN A 220 -64.04 -18.26 2.11
CA ASN A 220 -65.23 -18.58 1.32
C ASN A 220 -65.91 -17.28 0.85
N SER A 221 -66.46 -17.29 -0.35
CA SER A 221 -67.18 -16.13 -0.92
C SER A 221 -68.36 -15.65 -0.07
N ALA A 222 -68.93 -16.51 0.77
CA ALA A 222 -70.02 -16.18 1.69
C ALA A 222 -69.55 -15.73 3.09
N SER A 223 -68.24 -15.74 3.37
CA SER A 223 -67.71 -15.28 4.66
C SER A 223 -67.74 -13.75 4.74
N THR A 224 -68.39 -13.24 5.79
CA THR A 224 -68.66 -11.80 5.99
C THR A 224 -68.05 -11.23 7.26
N SER A 225 -67.60 -12.07 8.20
CA SER A 225 -66.88 -11.60 9.39
C SER A 225 -65.50 -11.04 9.00
N SER A 226 -65.08 -10.01 9.74
CA SER A 226 -63.75 -9.41 9.63
C SER A 226 -62.90 -9.79 10.85
N VAL A 227 -61.61 -9.98 10.61
CA VAL A 227 -60.63 -10.27 11.66
C VAL A 227 -59.89 -8.98 11.98
N SER A 228 -59.76 -8.67 13.26
CA SER A 228 -58.99 -7.52 13.75
C SER A 228 -58.08 -7.93 14.90
N LEU A 229 -57.01 -7.16 15.12
CA LEU A 229 -56.22 -7.25 16.34
C LEU A 229 -57.04 -6.69 17.51
N GLY A 230 -56.90 -7.30 18.68
CA GLY A 230 -57.41 -6.72 19.91
C GLY A 230 -56.77 -5.36 20.20
N SER A 231 -57.54 -4.40 20.68
CA SER A 231 -57.07 -3.11 21.19
C SER A 231 -55.98 -3.22 22.27
N THR A 232 -55.96 -4.33 23.02
CA THR A 232 -54.91 -4.61 24.02
C THR A 232 -53.84 -5.61 23.56
N ALA A 233 -53.81 -5.96 22.28
CA ALA A 233 -52.76 -6.80 21.72
C ALA A 233 -51.43 -6.04 21.72
N ALA A 234 -50.42 -6.59 22.39
CA ALA A 234 -49.08 -6.03 22.45
C ALA A 234 -48.08 -7.15 22.23
N PHE A 235 -47.26 -7.04 21.18
CA PHE A 235 -46.31 -8.06 20.85
C PHE A 235 -45.16 -8.06 21.86
N THR A 236 -44.99 -9.17 22.59
CA THR A 236 -43.93 -9.33 23.60
C THR A 236 -42.73 -10.13 23.07
N GLY A 237 -42.81 -10.62 21.84
CA GLY A 237 -41.73 -11.35 21.20
C GLY A 237 -40.62 -10.44 20.66
N ASN A 238 -39.49 -11.05 20.31
CA ASN A 238 -38.29 -10.37 19.82
C ASN A 238 -37.85 -10.87 18.43
N THR A 239 -38.70 -11.65 17.77
CA THR A 239 -38.44 -12.23 16.43
C THR A 239 -39.65 -12.00 15.53
N ASN A 240 -39.39 -11.77 14.25
CA ASN A 240 -40.43 -11.68 13.24
C ASN A 240 -40.99 -13.08 12.97
N LYS A 241 -42.30 -13.24 13.04
CA LYS A 241 -43.04 -14.49 12.87
C LYS A 241 -44.31 -14.26 12.05
N ILE A 242 -44.90 -15.34 11.55
CA ILE A 242 -46.20 -15.32 10.90
C ILE A 242 -47.11 -16.32 11.62
N TYR A 243 -48.17 -15.83 12.24
CA TYR A 243 -49.25 -16.67 12.76
C TYR A 243 -50.21 -16.98 11.64
N THR A 244 -50.44 -18.27 11.37
CA THR A 244 -51.49 -18.73 10.45
C THR A 244 -52.65 -19.28 11.25
N PHE A 245 -53.86 -18.80 10.97
CA PHE A 245 -55.10 -19.25 11.60
C PHE A 245 -55.99 -19.94 10.57
N THR A 246 -56.66 -21.00 11.00
CA THR A 246 -57.64 -21.76 10.22
C THR A 246 -58.89 -21.97 11.06
N VAL A 247 -60.05 -21.62 10.50
CA VAL A 247 -61.35 -21.94 11.11
C VAL A 247 -61.54 -23.46 11.08
N ASP A 248 -61.74 -24.07 12.24
CA ASP A 248 -61.88 -25.52 12.37
C ASP A 248 -63.21 -26.04 11.80
N GLY A 249 -63.24 -27.30 11.40
CA GLY A 249 -64.44 -27.97 10.87
C GLY A 249 -64.74 -27.67 9.40
N SER A 250 -65.97 -27.97 8.96
CA SER A 250 -66.43 -27.87 7.57
C SER A 250 -67.76 -27.12 7.39
N GLY A 251 -68.32 -26.58 8.48
CA GLY A 251 -69.63 -25.89 8.49
C GLY A 251 -69.53 -24.38 8.34
N THR A 252 -70.69 -23.72 8.33
CA THR A 252 -70.82 -22.26 8.44
C THR A 252 -71.04 -21.90 9.90
N TYR A 253 -70.33 -20.89 10.41
CA TYR A 253 -70.42 -20.42 11.79
C TYR A 253 -70.77 -18.93 11.83
N ALA A 254 -71.78 -18.57 12.61
CA ALA A 254 -72.17 -17.19 12.87
C ALA A 254 -71.43 -16.64 14.11
N VAL A 255 -70.47 -15.73 13.88
CA VAL A 255 -69.68 -15.10 14.95
C VAL A 255 -70.61 -14.30 15.86
N GLY A 256 -70.61 -14.65 17.15
CA GLY A 256 -71.44 -14.03 18.18
C GLY A 256 -72.61 -14.88 18.67
N THR A 257 -73.00 -15.91 17.92
CA THR A 257 -73.98 -16.92 18.35
C THR A 257 -73.39 -18.32 18.42
N ASP A 258 -72.48 -18.66 17.50
CA ASP A 258 -71.76 -19.92 17.48
C ASP A 258 -70.38 -19.78 18.12
N ASN A 259 -69.87 -20.87 18.70
CA ASN A 259 -68.47 -20.95 19.11
C ASN A 259 -67.61 -21.25 17.87
N VAL A 260 -66.74 -20.31 17.50
CA VAL A 260 -65.78 -20.46 16.40
C VAL A 260 -64.44 -20.90 16.94
N THR A 261 -64.00 -22.09 16.60
CA THR A 261 -62.67 -22.59 16.95
C THR A 261 -61.68 -22.19 15.85
N LEU A 262 -60.63 -21.46 16.22
CA LEU A 262 -59.52 -21.08 15.35
C LEU A 262 -58.28 -21.87 15.74
N ASN A 263 -57.83 -22.76 14.87
CA ASN A 263 -56.54 -23.44 15.00
C ASN A 263 -55.44 -22.52 14.49
N TRP A 264 -54.34 -22.39 15.23
CA TRP A 264 -53.24 -21.49 14.87
C TRP A 264 -51.87 -22.16 14.92
N SER A 265 -50.93 -21.65 14.12
CA SER A 265 -49.52 -22.06 14.11
C SER A 265 -48.59 -20.89 13.79
N ASP A 266 -47.47 -20.77 14.49
CA ASP A 266 -46.37 -19.82 14.17
C ASP A 266 -45.22 -20.49 13.38
N GLY A 267 -45.43 -21.73 12.93
CA GLY A 267 -44.45 -22.59 12.27
C GLY A 267 -43.64 -23.47 13.23
N THR A 268 -43.55 -23.12 14.52
CA THR A 268 -42.89 -23.92 15.57
C THR A 268 -43.88 -24.41 16.61
N ASN A 269 -44.73 -23.51 17.09
CA ASN A 269 -45.79 -23.71 18.07
C ASN A 269 -47.15 -23.73 17.36
N SER A 270 -48.10 -24.43 17.95
CA SER A 270 -49.48 -24.44 17.49
C SER A 270 -50.45 -24.54 18.67
N GLY A 271 -51.69 -24.13 18.43
CA GLY A 271 -52.74 -24.18 19.44
C GLY A 271 -54.11 -23.94 18.84
N SER A 272 -55.09 -23.77 19.70
CA SER A 272 -56.46 -23.45 19.30
C SER A 272 -57.05 -22.40 20.23
N VAL A 273 -57.92 -21.54 19.70
CA VAL A 273 -58.59 -20.49 20.44
C VAL A 273 -60.07 -20.44 20.05
N ILE A 274 -60.97 -20.29 21.02
CA ILE A 274 -62.41 -20.28 20.79
C ILE A 274 -62.92 -18.85 20.89
N VAL A 275 -63.60 -18.38 19.86
CA VAL A 275 -64.30 -17.09 19.82
C VAL A 275 -65.80 -17.35 19.97
N SER A 276 -66.37 -16.96 21.11
CA SER A 276 -67.79 -17.20 21.46
C SER A 276 -68.66 -15.94 21.40
N GLN A 277 -68.05 -14.75 21.30
CA GLN A 277 -68.75 -13.46 21.22
C GLN A 277 -68.13 -12.62 20.09
N ALA A 278 -68.98 -11.92 19.34
CA ALA A 278 -68.54 -10.92 18.37
C ALA A 278 -67.92 -9.72 19.08
N ASP A 279 -66.92 -9.10 18.46
CA ASP A 279 -66.24 -7.89 18.92
C ASP A 279 -65.55 -8.00 20.31
N ALA A 280 -65.48 -9.22 20.87
CA ALA A 280 -64.73 -9.52 22.09
C ALA A 280 -63.28 -9.86 21.75
N GLU A 281 -62.35 -9.41 22.59
CA GLU A 281 -60.94 -9.80 22.48
C GLU A 281 -60.71 -11.20 23.03
N VAL A 282 -60.06 -12.05 22.25
CA VAL A 282 -59.65 -13.39 22.65
C VAL A 282 -58.15 -13.50 22.57
N ALA A 283 -57.52 -13.83 23.70
CA ALA A 283 -56.07 -14.01 23.79
C ALA A 283 -55.67 -15.41 23.35
N LEU A 284 -54.56 -15.51 22.63
CA LEU A 284 -53.87 -16.78 22.48
C LEU A 284 -53.26 -17.18 23.83
N VAL A 285 -53.25 -18.48 24.11
CA VAL A 285 -52.67 -19.07 25.32
C VAL A 285 -51.66 -20.15 24.93
N GLY A 286 -50.63 -20.31 25.75
CA GLY A 286 -49.56 -21.30 25.52
C GLY A 286 -48.27 -20.73 24.94
N ALA A 287 -47.32 -21.61 24.65
CA ALA A 287 -46.01 -21.24 24.10
C ALA A 287 -46.18 -20.59 22.72
N GLY A 288 -45.51 -19.46 22.50
CA GLY A 288 -45.60 -18.71 21.24
C GLY A 288 -46.81 -17.81 21.11
N ALA A 289 -47.67 -17.66 22.14
CA ALA A 289 -48.79 -16.72 22.09
C ALA A 289 -48.33 -15.24 21.97
N ASP A 290 -47.16 -14.91 22.49
CA ASP A 290 -46.45 -13.61 22.40
C ASP A 290 -47.33 -12.35 22.59
N GLY A 291 -48.38 -12.47 23.40
CA GLY A 291 -49.32 -11.38 23.69
C GLY A 291 -50.37 -11.11 22.60
N LEU A 292 -50.52 -11.99 21.61
CA LEU A 292 -51.49 -11.86 20.53
C LEU A 292 -52.92 -12.01 21.06
N LYS A 293 -53.76 -11.03 20.71
CA LYS A 293 -55.20 -11.04 20.96
C LYS A 293 -55.93 -10.66 19.69
N LEU A 294 -57.06 -11.31 19.43
CA LEU A 294 -57.86 -11.12 18.21
C LEU A 294 -59.30 -10.77 18.56
N SER A 295 -59.97 -10.12 17.62
CA SER A 295 -61.42 -9.95 17.67
C SER A 295 -62.03 -10.22 16.29
N LEU A 296 -63.19 -10.86 16.28
CA LEU A 296 -63.97 -11.15 15.08
C LEU A 296 -65.25 -10.33 15.10
N SER A 297 -65.54 -9.61 14.01
CA SER A 297 -66.81 -8.88 13.90
C SER A 297 -67.98 -9.83 13.71
N SER A 298 -69.19 -9.41 14.07
CA SER A 298 -70.41 -10.17 13.76
C SER A 298 -70.48 -10.49 12.25
N GLY A 299 -70.85 -11.71 11.90
CA GLY A 299 -70.90 -12.17 10.50
C GLY A 299 -70.72 -13.68 10.39
N LEU A 300 -70.50 -14.16 9.16
CA LEU A 300 -70.28 -15.58 8.87
C LEU A 300 -68.80 -15.88 8.62
N LEU A 301 -68.34 -17.03 9.13
CA LEU A 301 -67.09 -17.69 8.76
C LEU A 301 -67.39 -19.14 8.35
N HIS A 302 -66.53 -19.73 7.53
CA HIS A 302 -66.65 -21.12 7.09
C HIS A 302 -65.46 -21.93 7.55
N GLY A 303 -65.70 -23.21 7.86
CA GLY A 303 -64.64 -24.18 8.11
C GLY A 303 -63.64 -24.21 6.94
N GLY A 304 -62.36 -24.08 7.26
CA GLY A 304 -61.28 -23.95 6.28
C GLY A 304 -60.92 -22.52 5.86
N ASP A 305 -61.64 -21.49 6.32
CA ASP A 305 -61.21 -20.10 6.12
C ASP A 305 -59.86 -19.86 6.82
N THR A 306 -58.91 -19.20 6.14
CA THR A 306 -57.57 -18.93 6.65
C THR A 306 -57.17 -17.46 6.56
N PHE A 307 -56.48 -17.00 7.61
CA PHE A 307 -55.84 -15.67 7.67
C PHE A 307 -54.49 -15.75 8.36
N GLN A 308 -53.66 -14.72 8.16
CA GLN A 308 -52.34 -14.62 8.77
C GLN A 308 -52.15 -13.29 9.49
N ILE A 309 -51.26 -13.30 10.49
CA ILE A 309 -50.83 -12.10 11.21
C ILE A 309 -49.32 -12.15 11.32
N GLY A 310 -48.65 -11.19 10.69
CA GLY A 310 -47.22 -10.96 10.83
C GLY A 310 -46.87 -10.31 12.17
N THR A 311 -45.64 -10.51 12.63
CA THR A 311 -45.05 -9.73 13.71
C THR A 311 -43.83 -8.98 13.23
N PHE A 312 -43.58 -7.85 13.88
CA PHE A 312 -42.42 -7.02 13.63
C PHE A 312 -41.65 -6.73 14.92
N ALA A 313 -40.37 -7.06 14.88
CA ALA A 313 -39.33 -6.76 15.85
C ALA A 313 -38.34 -5.78 15.19
N PRO A 314 -38.09 -4.59 15.77
CA PRO A 314 -37.24 -3.56 15.17
C PRO A 314 -35.78 -3.97 14.96
N LEU A 315 -35.25 -4.90 15.74
CA LEU A 315 -33.87 -5.33 15.68
C LEU A 315 -33.68 -6.40 14.60
N LEU A 316 -33.02 -6.05 13.50
CA LEU A 316 -32.76 -6.97 12.39
C LEU A 316 -31.43 -7.72 12.56
N GLN A 317 -30.41 -7.06 13.11
CA GLN A 317 -29.12 -7.66 13.36
C GLN A 317 -28.44 -7.01 14.56
N GLU A 318 -28.04 -7.82 15.54
CA GLU A 318 -27.21 -7.35 16.64
C GLU A 318 -25.78 -7.06 16.19
N ALA A 319 -25.19 -6.04 16.81
CA ALA A 319 -23.77 -5.82 16.70
C ALA A 319 -23.01 -6.92 17.48
N SER A 320 -21.99 -7.49 16.86
CA SER A 320 -21.10 -8.45 17.53
C SER A 320 -19.66 -8.17 17.19
N ASN A 321 -18.75 -8.46 18.11
CA ASN A 321 -17.31 -8.48 17.82
C ASN A 321 -16.92 -9.82 17.19
N ALA A 322 -15.89 -9.81 16.36
CA ALA A 322 -15.20 -11.03 15.99
C ALA A 322 -14.45 -11.56 17.21
N ARG A 323 -14.39 -12.90 17.32
CA ARG A 323 -13.59 -13.58 18.34
C ARG A 323 -12.90 -14.78 17.72
N ILE A 324 -11.59 -14.86 17.98
CA ILE A 324 -10.78 -16.03 17.66
C ILE A 324 -10.14 -16.56 18.93
N THR A 325 -9.80 -17.84 18.94
CA THR A 325 -8.92 -18.40 19.95
C THR A 325 -7.65 -18.94 19.33
N LEU A 326 -6.53 -18.70 20.00
CA LEU A 326 -5.22 -19.22 19.64
C LEU A 326 -4.88 -20.39 20.57
N GLY A 327 -4.61 -21.55 19.98
CA GLY A 327 -4.34 -22.81 20.68
C GLY A 327 -5.51 -23.80 20.60
N SER A 328 -5.20 -25.09 20.72
CA SER A 328 -6.19 -26.17 20.65
C SER A 328 -6.88 -26.39 21.98
N THR A 329 -8.19 -26.67 21.93
CA THR A 329 -9.01 -27.13 23.06
C THR A 329 -8.83 -28.63 23.35
N GLY A 330 -8.22 -29.39 22.42
CA GLY A 330 -7.96 -30.81 22.57
C GLY A 330 -6.59 -31.06 23.20
N GLY A 331 -6.52 -31.16 24.54
CA GLY A 331 -5.29 -31.58 25.23
C GLY A 331 -4.91 -30.81 26.49
N SER A 332 -5.88 -30.41 27.33
CA SER A 332 -5.65 -29.66 28.59
C SER A 332 -5.09 -28.23 28.42
N GLY A 333 -5.04 -27.70 27.19
CA GLY A 333 -4.66 -26.31 26.92
C GLY A 333 -5.75 -25.31 27.31
N SER A 334 -5.33 -24.11 27.72
CA SER A 334 -6.22 -22.95 27.92
C SER A 334 -5.98 -21.95 26.78
N PRO A 335 -6.80 -21.95 25.72
CA PRO A 335 -6.54 -21.14 24.54
C PRO A 335 -6.74 -19.65 24.82
N ILE A 336 -5.97 -18.80 24.15
CA ILE A 336 -6.03 -17.34 24.33
C ILE A 336 -7.16 -16.81 23.45
N THR A 337 -8.14 -16.15 24.05
CA THR A 337 -9.23 -15.50 23.30
C THR A 337 -8.85 -14.07 22.93
N VAL A 338 -9.01 -13.74 21.66
CA VAL A 338 -8.75 -12.40 21.13
C VAL A 338 -10.04 -11.88 20.48
N SER A 339 -10.39 -10.64 20.77
CA SER A 339 -11.57 -9.98 20.21
C SER A 339 -11.19 -8.79 19.36
N SER A 340 -11.97 -8.55 18.29
CA SER A 340 -11.83 -7.41 17.40
C SER A 340 -13.22 -6.86 17.04
N ASP A 341 -13.32 -5.54 16.90
CA ASP A 341 -14.53 -4.88 16.38
C ASP A 341 -14.71 -5.12 14.87
N THR A 342 -13.70 -5.68 14.20
CA THR A 342 -13.72 -6.00 12.77
C THR A 342 -13.41 -7.48 12.53
N ASN A 343 -13.67 -7.95 11.31
CA ASN A 343 -13.27 -9.29 10.88
C ASN A 343 -11.77 -9.42 10.56
N SER A 344 -10.98 -8.36 10.79
CA SER A 344 -9.54 -8.34 10.58
C SER A 344 -8.82 -8.24 11.93
N PHE A 345 -7.91 -9.18 12.16
CA PHE A 345 -7.06 -9.26 13.34
C PHE A 345 -5.63 -8.95 12.91
N LYS A 346 -5.15 -7.76 13.26
CA LYS A 346 -3.82 -7.28 12.88
C LYS A 346 -2.87 -7.41 14.06
N ASN A 347 -1.67 -7.93 13.82
CA ASN A 347 -0.59 -8.05 14.81
C ASN A 347 -0.98 -8.80 16.08
N VAL A 348 -1.97 -9.70 16.02
CA VAL A 348 -2.27 -10.64 17.11
C VAL A 348 -1.09 -11.59 17.32
N ILE A 349 -0.54 -12.06 16.20
CA ILE A 349 0.83 -12.57 16.10
C ILE A 349 1.62 -11.49 15.37
N SER A 350 2.78 -11.09 15.89
CA SER A 350 3.57 -10.00 15.31
C SER A 350 3.83 -10.21 13.81
N GLY A 351 3.44 -9.24 12.99
CA GLY A 351 3.60 -9.27 11.54
C GLY A 351 2.53 -10.08 10.80
N LEU A 352 1.58 -10.73 11.47
CA LEU A 352 0.49 -11.48 10.85
C LEU A 352 -0.80 -10.68 10.84
N THR A 353 -1.51 -10.71 9.71
CA THR A 353 -2.91 -10.29 9.61
C THR A 353 -3.77 -11.52 9.33
N ILE A 354 -4.82 -11.72 10.14
CA ILE A 354 -5.78 -12.81 10.01
C ILE A 354 -7.15 -12.20 9.71
N ASP A 355 -7.76 -12.57 8.59
CA ASP A 355 -9.09 -12.11 8.20
C ASP A 355 -10.07 -13.28 8.29
N VAL A 356 -11.09 -13.16 9.14
CA VAL A 356 -12.08 -14.22 9.38
C VAL A 356 -13.32 -14.03 8.50
N ALA A 357 -13.79 -15.11 7.90
CA ALA A 357 -14.98 -15.13 7.05
C ALA A 357 -16.15 -15.85 7.71
N LYS A 358 -15.88 -16.95 8.43
CA LYS A 358 -16.92 -17.83 8.97
C LYS A 358 -16.52 -18.41 10.32
N VAL A 359 -17.52 -18.67 11.16
CA VAL A 359 -17.39 -19.41 12.42
C VAL A 359 -17.06 -20.87 12.13
N THR A 360 -16.06 -21.40 12.82
CA THR A 360 -15.66 -22.81 12.76
C THR A 360 -16.62 -23.69 13.57
N GLY A 361 -16.74 -24.97 13.21
CA GLY A 361 -17.55 -25.91 13.97
C GLY A 361 -17.02 -26.13 15.40
N PRO A 362 -17.86 -26.64 16.34
CA PRO A 362 -17.40 -26.98 17.68
C PRO A 362 -16.27 -28.02 17.64
N GLY A 363 -15.09 -27.63 18.11
CA GLY A 363 -13.90 -28.49 18.13
C GLY A 363 -13.03 -28.44 16.87
N ASP A 364 -13.49 -27.79 15.80
CA ASP A 364 -12.70 -27.59 14.59
C ASP A 364 -11.72 -26.42 14.78
N SER A 365 -10.52 -26.55 14.23
CA SER A 365 -9.52 -25.48 14.16
C SER A 365 -8.93 -25.38 12.76
N VAL A 366 -8.52 -24.17 12.40
CA VAL A 366 -7.75 -23.88 11.20
C VAL A 366 -6.29 -23.68 11.61
N ASN A 367 -5.40 -24.47 11.02
CA ASN A 367 -3.97 -24.32 11.27
C ASN A 367 -3.40 -23.24 10.36
N ILE A 368 -2.67 -22.29 10.95
CA ILE A 368 -1.84 -21.31 10.24
C ILE A 368 -0.38 -21.68 10.47
N ARG A 369 0.31 -22.04 9.39
CA ARG A 369 1.75 -22.28 9.40
C ARG A 369 2.49 -21.12 8.74
N THR A 370 3.49 -20.61 9.44
CA THR A 370 4.36 -19.52 8.98
C THR A 370 5.78 -20.03 8.90
N ASP A 371 6.44 -19.75 7.78
CA ASP A 371 7.82 -20.21 7.51
C ASP A 371 8.52 -19.22 6.59
N VAL A 372 9.85 -19.23 6.57
CA VAL A 372 10.65 -18.46 5.60
C VAL A 372 10.30 -18.92 4.18
N ASP A 373 10.00 -17.98 3.29
CA ASP A 373 9.70 -18.26 1.89
C ASP A 373 11.01 -18.44 1.11
N VAL A 374 11.56 -19.65 1.25
CA VAL A 374 12.84 -20.05 0.62
C VAL A 374 12.79 -19.88 -0.90
N SER A 375 11.64 -20.15 -1.52
CA SER A 375 11.45 -20.03 -2.97
C SER A 375 11.62 -18.59 -3.44
N LYS A 376 11.00 -17.60 -2.78
CA LYS A 376 11.15 -16.18 -3.14
C LYS A 376 12.55 -15.65 -2.87
N ILE A 377 13.20 -16.09 -1.79
CA ILE A 377 14.58 -15.69 -1.50
C ILE A 377 15.52 -16.25 -2.57
N LYS A 378 15.39 -17.52 -2.93
CA LYS A 378 16.16 -18.14 -4.03
C LYS A 378 15.92 -17.42 -5.35
N GLN A 379 14.67 -17.05 -5.66
CA GLN A 379 14.37 -16.28 -6.86
C GLN A 379 15.09 -14.93 -6.86
N THR A 380 15.08 -14.23 -5.72
CA THR A 380 15.77 -12.93 -5.59
C THR A 380 17.29 -13.07 -5.80
N ILE A 381 17.90 -14.14 -5.29
CA ILE A 381 19.31 -14.47 -5.53
C ILE A 381 19.54 -14.85 -7.01
N ASN A 382 18.63 -15.60 -7.62
CA ASN A 382 18.73 -16.03 -9.00
C ASN A 382 18.60 -14.85 -9.99
N ASP A 383 17.71 -13.89 -9.72
CA ASP A 383 17.58 -12.66 -10.51
C ASP A 383 18.92 -11.90 -10.56
N PHE A 384 19.60 -11.81 -9.42
CA PHE A 384 20.94 -11.21 -9.33
C PHE A 384 21.98 -12.00 -10.15
N ILE A 385 21.99 -13.33 -10.01
CA ILE A 385 22.88 -14.22 -10.79
C ILE A 385 22.66 -14.05 -12.29
N THR A 386 21.41 -13.98 -12.75
CA THR A 386 21.06 -13.77 -14.15
C THR A 386 21.63 -12.44 -14.66
N GLN A 387 21.40 -11.33 -13.96
CA GLN A 387 21.91 -10.02 -14.38
C GLN A 387 23.44 -9.96 -14.40
N TYR A 388 24.11 -10.62 -13.45
CA TYR A 388 25.56 -10.77 -13.47
C TYR A 388 26.01 -11.57 -14.71
N ASN A 389 25.39 -12.72 -14.98
CA ASN A 389 25.74 -13.59 -16.10
C ASN A 389 25.50 -12.91 -17.45
N GLU A 390 24.45 -12.11 -17.59
CA GLU A 390 24.19 -11.33 -18.81
C GLU A 390 25.32 -10.35 -19.16
N ILE A 391 25.99 -9.77 -18.15
CA ILE A 391 27.14 -8.90 -18.36
C ILE A 391 28.36 -9.72 -18.78
N ILE A 392 28.61 -10.85 -18.11
CA ILE A 392 29.71 -11.75 -18.49
C ILE A 392 29.53 -12.23 -19.93
N ASP A 393 28.33 -12.68 -20.29
CA ASP A 393 27.98 -13.07 -21.66
C ASP A 393 28.19 -11.95 -22.67
N TYR A 394 27.79 -10.73 -22.32
CA TYR A 394 27.97 -9.59 -23.20
C TYR A 394 29.46 -9.26 -23.40
N ILE A 395 30.24 -9.19 -22.31
CA ILE A 395 31.68 -8.90 -22.37
C ILE A 395 32.40 -9.99 -23.15
N ASP A 396 32.12 -11.26 -22.89
CA ASP A 396 32.76 -12.39 -23.59
C ASP A 396 32.42 -12.34 -25.08
N LYS A 397 31.17 -12.04 -25.45
CA LYS A 397 30.78 -11.87 -26.86
C LYS A 397 31.52 -10.71 -27.53
N GLN A 398 31.74 -9.61 -26.82
CA GLN A 398 32.51 -8.47 -27.33
C GLN A 398 34.02 -8.73 -27.39
N ASN A 399 34.53 -9.71 -26.64
CA ASN A 399 35.95 -10.06 -26.55
C ASN A 399 36.33 -11.29 -27.39
N THR A 400 35.54 -11.63 -28.41
CA THR A 400 35.84 -12.74 -29.34
C THR A 400 36.38 -12.25 -30.68
N TYR A 401 37.29 -13.03 -31.26
CA TYR A 401 37.78 -12.90 -32.63
C TYR A 401 37.44 -14.17 -33.39
N ASN A 402 36.65 -14.06 -34.46
CA ASN A 402 36.35 -15.19 -35.33
C ASN A 402 37.41 -15.29 -36.44
N GLN A 403 38.18 -16.38 -36.45
CA GLN A 403 39.26 -16.59 -37.41
C GLN A 403 38.78 -16.84 -38.84
N GLU A 404 37.56 -17.36 -39.03
CA GLU A 404 36.98 -17.65 -40.34
C GLU A 404 36.42 -16.39 -41.00
N THR A 405 35.64 -15.61 -40.25
CA THR A 405 35.07 -14.35 -40.75
C THR A 405 36.05 -13.17 -40.66
N LYS A 406 37.15 -13.33 -39.91
CA LYS A 406 38.11 -12.26 -39.55
C LYS A 406 37.44 -11.07 -38.85
N GLU A 407 36.32 -11.31 -38.19
CA GLU A 407 35.54 -10.30 -37.47
C GLU A 407 35.80 -10.37 -35.97
N SER A 408 35.94 -9.21 -35.34
CA SER A 408 36.06 -9.07 -33.88
C SER A 408 34.77 -8.51 -33.31
N GLY A 409 34.52 -8.74 -32.01
CA GLY A 409 33.51 -7.96 -31.30
C GLY A 409 33.82 -6.46 -31.37
N VAL A 410 32.78 -5.64 -31.41
CA VAL A 410 32.89 -4.18 -31.63
C VAL A 410 33.75 -3.49 -30.56
N LEU A 411 33.80 -4.05 -29.35
CA LEU A 411 34.58 -3.51 -28.24
C LEU A 411 35.87 -4.30 -27.93
N PHE A 412 36.41 -5.08 -28.88
CA PHE A 412 37.57 -5.94 -28.65
C PHE A 412 38.82 -5.18 -28.14
N ALA A 413 39.00 -3.92 -28.56
CA ALA A 413 40.12 -3.07 -28.13
C ALA A 413 39.87 -2.31 -26.80
N GLU A 414 38.69 -2.46 -26.18
CA GLU A 414 38.32 -1.75 -24.96
C GLU A 414 38.87 -2.43 -23.70
N TYR A 415 40.04 -2.00 -23.23
CA TYR A 415 40.65 -2.48 -21.99
C TYR A 415 39.77 -2.28 -20.73
N SER A 416 38.86 -1.31 -20.79
CA SER A 416 37.92 -1.04 -19.69
C SER A 416 37.01 -2.22 -19.39
N LEU A 417 36.64 -3.02 -20.40
CA LEU A 417 35.82 -4.22 -20.24
C LEU A 417 36.50 -5.30 -19.41
N GLN A 418 37.77 -5.57 -19.71
CA GLN A 418 38.54 -6.57 -19.00
C GLN A 418 38.75 -6.18 -17.53
N THR A 419 39.04 -4.90 -17.28
CA THR A 419 39.18 -4.38 -15.91
C THR A 419 37.88 -4.53 -15.12
N MET A 420 36.74 -4.21 -15.72
CA MET A 420 35.42 -4.40 -15.10
C MET A 420 35.15 -5.87 -14.81
N GLN A 421 35.38 -6.74 -15.80
CA GLN A 421 35.16 -8.18 -15.66
C GLN A 421 36.02 -8.77 -14.53
N SER A 422 37.31 -8.42 -14.47
CA SER A 422 38.21 -8.85 -13.39
C SER A 422 37.79 -8.31 -12.02
N SER A 423 37.37 -7.04 -11.94
CA SER A 423 36.85 -6.43 -10.71
C SER A 423 35.61 -7.17 -10.19
N MET A 424 34.63 -7.41 -11.07
CA MET A 424 33.40 -8.13 -10.73
C MET A 424 33.70 -9.57 -10.30
N ARG A 425 34.52 -10.31 -11.05
CA ARG A 425 34.94 -11.68 -10.69
C ARG A 425 35.66 -11.72 -9.34
N SER A 426 36.53 -10.74 -9.06
CA SER A 426 37.23 -10.64 -7.78
C SER A 426 36.27 -10.44 -6.61
N ILE A 427 35.27 -9.57 -6.77
CA ILE A 427 34.24 -9.33 -5.72
C ILE A 427 33.44 -10.61 -5.44
N ILE A 428 32.97 -11.29 -6.49
CA ILE A 428 32.16 -12.53 -6.39
C ILE A 428 32.93 -13.68 -5.71
N SER A 429 34.23 -13.78 -5.98
CA SER A 429 35.11 -14.84 -5.42
C SER A 429 35.74 -14.46 -4.08
N SER A 430 35.62 -13.20 -3.65
CA SER A 430 36.25 -12.73 -2.42
C SER A 430 35.59 -13.30 -1.16
N ARG A 431 36.42 -13.63 -0.17
CA ARG A 431 35.96 -13.86 1.20
C ARG A 431 35.53 -12.54 1.83
N ILE A 432 34.39 -12.54 2.50
CA ILE A 432 33.88 -11.38 3.24
C ILE A 432 34.54 -11.33 4.61
N THR A 433 35.28 -10.26 4.86
CA THR A 433 35.91 -9.99 6.15
C THR A 433 34.91 -9.35 7.11
N GLY A 434 34.99 -9.68 8.40
CA GLY A 434 34.09 -9.16 9.45
C GLY A 434 32.84 -9.99 9.73
N ILE A 435 32.70 -11.17 9.12
CA ILE A 435 31.64 -12.15 9.41
C ILE A 435 32.26 -13.34 10.18
N ASP A 436 31.77 -13.60 11.39
CA ASP A 436 32.21 -14.70 12.27
C ASP A 436 31.38 -15.99 12.07
N SER A 437 31.00 -16.27 10.83
CA SER A 437 30.21 -17.45 10.42
C SER A 437 30.96 -18.25 9.34
N GLU A 438 30.59 -19.53 9.18
CA GLU A 438 31.02 -20.37 8.07
C GLU A 438 30.55 -19.82 6.71
N TYR A 439 29.41 -19.10 6.70
CA TYR A 439 28.88 -18.43 5.51
C TYR A 439 29.54 -17.06 5.33
N ASN A 440 30.79 -17.05 4.87
CA ASN A 440 31.55 -15.82 4.60
C ASN A 440 31.96 -15.66 3.12
N GLN A 441 31.42 -16.49 2.23
CA GLN A 441 31.63 -16.43 0.77
C GLN A 441 30.48 -17.13 0.03
N LEU A 442 30.20 -16.75 -1.22
CA LEU A 442 29.12 -17.34 -2.03
C LEU A 442 29.25 -18.86 -2.20
N ALA A 443 30.48 -19.37 -2.32
CA ALA A 443 30.74 -20.80 -2.46
C ALA A 443 30.26 -21.62 -1.25
N MET A 444 30.23 -21.03 -0.06
CA MET A 444 29.72 -21.69 1.16
C MET A 444 28.20 -21.74 1.22
N LEU A 445 27.51 -20.98 0.36
CA LEU A 445 26.07 -21.07 0.13
C LEU A 445 25.71 -21.98 -1.05
N GLY A 446 26.69 -22.67 -1.66
CA GLY A 446 26.44 -23.51 -2.84
C GLY A 446 26.41 -22.74 -4.17
N ILE A 447 26.72 -21.43 -4.17
CA ILE A 447 26.78 -20.59 -5.37
C ILE A 447 28.23 -20.57 -5.88
N ARG A 448 28.49 -21.10 -7.07
CA ARG A 448 29.84 -21.26 -7.61
C ARG A 448 30.03 -20.55 -8.94
N THR A 449 31.27 -20.14 -9.18
CA THR A 449 31.73 -19.59 -10.45
C THR A 449 32.24 -20.71 -11.35
N GLY A 450 31.76 -20.79 -12.60
CA GLY A 450 32.26 -21.71 -13.63
C GLY A 450 33.58 -21.24 -14.24
N LEU A 451 34.16 -22.06 -15.13
CA LEU A 451 35.38 -21.69 -15.89
C LEU A 451 35.12 -20.52 -16.85
N ASP A 452 33.88 -20.38 -17.29
CA ASP A 452 33.37 -19.24 -18.06
C ASP A 452 33.24 -17.95 -17.23
N GLY A 453 33.38 -18.02 -15.90
CA GLY A 453 33.19 -16.89 -15.00
C GLY A 453 31.74 -16.59 -14.65
N LYS A 454 30.80 -17.44 -15.07
CA LYS A 454 29.38 -17.31 -14.75
C LYS A 454 29.06 -17.91 -13.39
N LEU A 455 28.07 -17.33 -12.72
CA LEU A 455 27.54 -17.80 -11.45
C LEU A 455 26.43 -18.82 -11.67
N THR A 456 26.43 -19.88 -10.87
CA THR A 456 25.35 -20.88 -10.81
C THR A 456 25.14 -21.39 -9.39
N ILE A 457 23.89 -21.67 -9.04
CA ILE A 457 23.56 -22.41 -7.81
C ILE A 457 23.86 -23.88 -8.08
N LYS A 458 25.02 -24.37 -7.64
CA LYS A 458 25.45 -25.77 -7.85
C LYS A 458 24.89 -26.71 -6.80
N ASP A 459 24.65 -26.21 -5.58
CA ASP A 459 24.11 -26.99 -4.46
C ASP A 459 22.89 -26.28 -3.89
N SER A 460 21.73 -26.57 -4.49
CA SER A 460 20.45 -25.96 -4.08
C SER A 460 20.05 -26.34 -2.66
N SER A 461 20.29 -27.59 -2.26
CA SER A 461 19.92 -28.12 -0.93
C SER A 461 20.71 -27.44 0.18
N ARG A 462 22.00 -27.15 -0.05
CA ARG A 462 22.81 -26.38 0.89
C ARG A 462 22.32 -24.95 1.04
N LEU A 463 21.96 -24.29 -0.07
CA LEU A 463 21.37 -22.94 -0.02
C LEU A 463 20.05 -22.93 0.74
N GLU A 464 19.17 -23.89 0.47
CA GLU A 464 17.87 -24.02 1.15
C GLU A 464 18.04 -24.26 2.65
N THR A 465 18.98 -25.13 3.02
CA THR A 465 19.30 -25.39 4.42
C THR A 465 19.81 -24.12 5.12
N ALA A 466 20.77 -23.42 4.52
CA ALA A 466 21.31 -22.18 5.06
C ALA A 466 20.23 -21.10 5.24
N ILE A 467 19.31 -20.95 4.27
CA ILE A 467 18.19 -20.00 4.35
C ILE A 467 17.25 -20.35 5.51
N ARG A 468 16.96 -21.63 5.74
CA ARG A 468 16.03 -22.07 6.79
C ARG A 468 16.62 -21.99 8.19
N THR A 469 17.89 -22.35 8.36
CA THR A 469 18.50 -22.48 9.68
C THR A 469 19.29 -21.25 10.10
N ASN A 470 19.92 -20.54 9.15
CA ASN A 470 20.85 -19.44 9.41
C ASN A 470 20.59 -18.27 8.45
N LEU A 471 19.33 -17.84 8.29
CA LEU A 471 18.95 -16.79 7.34
C LEU A 471 19.81 -15.52 7.49
N ASP A 472 20.10 -15.12 8.73
CA ASP A 472 20.88 -13.93 9.01
C ASP A 472 22.30 -14.00 8.46
N ASP A 473 22.93 -15.17 8.50
CA ASP A 473 24.24 -15.38 7.91
C ASP A 473 24.19 -15.34 6.39
N VAL A 474 23.15 -15.92 5.78
CA VAL A 474 22.90 -15.81 4.32
C VAL A 474 22.75 -14.35 3.92
N VAL A 475 21.95 -13.58 4.66
CA VAL A 475 21.74 -12.14 4.45
C VAL A 475 23.06 -11.38 4.53
N ASN A 476 23.90 -11.69 5.53
CA ASN A 476 25.20 -11.04 5.72
C ASN A 476 26.17 -11.31 4.56
N VAL A 477 26.02 -12.41 3.82
CA VAL A 477 26.83 -12.67 2.62
C VAL A 477 26.55 -11.66 1.49
N PHE A 478 25.32 -11.15 1.39
CA PHE A 478 24.93 -10.23 0.31
C PHE A 478 24.90 -8.76 0.73
N THR A 479 24.50 -8.49 1.97
CA THR A 479 24.22 -7.15 2.48
C THR A 479 25.40 -6.54 3.24
N ASN A 480 25.33 -5.24 3.57
CA ASN A 480 26.23 -4.67 4.57
C ASN A 480 25.75 -5.12 5.96
N SER A 481 26.67 -5.60 6.79
CA SER A 481 26.40 -6.02 8.17
C SER A 481 27.48 -5.52 9.12
N GLY A 482 27.16 -5.38 10.40
CA GLY A 482 28.10 -4.97 11.41
C GLY A 482 28.00 -5.85 12.64
N ASN A 483 29.11 -6.48 13.02
CA ASN A 483 29.20 -7.19 14.29
C ASN A 483 29.57 -6.19 15.40
N THR A 484 28.75 -6.09 16.45
CA THR A 484 28.96 -5.16 17.57
C THR A 484 29.41 -5.92 18.80
N SER A 485 30.33 -5.35 19.59
CA SER A 485 30.78 -5.96 20.85
C SER A 485 29.88 -5.63 22.04
N SER A 486 28.73 -4.99 21.81
CA SER A 486 27.80 -4.50 22.83
C SER A 486 26.37 -4.60 22.32
N ASP A 487 25.48 -5.22 23.09
CA ASP A 487 24.06 -5.40 22.75
C ASP A 487 23.30 -4.07 22.66
N ASN A 488 23.83 -3.03 23.29
CA ASN A 488 23.26 -1.67 23.29
C ASN A 488 23.65 -0.86 22.05
N ILE A 489 24.49 -1.41 21.15
CA ILE A 489 24.88 -0.79 19.89
C ILE A 489 24.47 -1.74 18.77
N ARG A 490 23.64 -1.26 17.84
CA ARG A 490 23.22 -2.02 16.67
C ARG A 490 23.69 -1.35 15.39
N PHE A 491 24.23 -2.15 14.49
CA PHE A 491 24.51 -1.68 13.14
C PHE A 491 23.20 -1.42 12.38
N VAL A 492 23.12 -0.28 11.68
CA VAL A 492 21.96 0.08 10.85
C VAL A 492 22.33 0.05 9.37
N SER A 493 23.36 0.80 8.98
CA SER A 493 23.82 0.87 7.59
C SER A 493 25.25 1.36 7.50
N ALA A 494 25.86 1.16 6.34
CA ALA A 494 27.16 1.73 5.99
C ALA A 494 27.11 2.36 4.60
N GLY A 495 27.88 3.42 4.40
CA GLY A 495 28.03 4.10 3.12
C GLY A 495 29.07 3.41 2.22
N THR A 496 29.18 3.91 1.00
CA THR A 496 30.18 3.43 0.02
C THR A 496 31.61 3.66 0.51
N LYS A 497 31.84 4.75 1.26
CA LYS A 497 33.17 5.13 1.79
C LYS A 497 33.54 4.49 3.12
N THR A 498 32.60 3.86 3.83
CA THR A 498 32.93 3.17 5.09
C THR A 498 33.84 1.96 4.79
N LYS A 499 35.00 1.89 5.43
CA LYS A 499 35.98 0.82 5.18
C LYS A 499 35.51 -0.50 5.80
N SER A 500 35.50 -1.58 5.01
CA SER A 500 35.14 -2.94 5.48
C SER A 500 36.31 -3.60 6.22
N GLY A 501 36.01 -4.46 7.20
CA GLY A 501 37.01 -5.23 7.95
C GLY A 501 37.76 -4.43 9.01
N THR A 502 37.40 -3.16 9.21
CA THR A 502 37.96 -2.30 10.26
C THR A 502 37.05 -2.33 11.50
N LYS A 503 37.66 -2.38 12.69
CA LYS A 503 36.94 -2.19 13.96
C LYS A 503 36.82 -0.70 14.23
N PHE A 504 35.59 -0.22 14.45
CA PHE A 504 35.30 1.15 14.81
C PHE A 504 34.94 1.20 16.28
N ASN A 505 35.70 1.93 17.10
CA ASN A 505 35.32 2.19 18.48
C ASN A 505 34.13 3.16 18.51
N VAL A 506 33.17 2.93 19.39
CA VAL A 506 32.01 3.81 19.58
C VAL A 506 32.09 4.38 20.99
N ASP A 507 32.01 5.70 21.06
CA ASP A 507 32.08 6.52 22.29
C ASP A 507 30.79 7.36 22.35
N ILE A 508 29.95 7.14 23.36
CA ILE A 508 28.65 7.79 23.52
C ILE A 508 28.73 8.80 24.66
N THR A 509 28.87 10.06 24.28
CA THR A 509 28.88 11.18 25.24
C THR A 509 27.50 11.52 25.82
N GLN A 510 26.41 11.10 25.16
CA GLN A 510 25.04 11.35 25.61
C GLN A 510 24.08 10.30 25.04
N ALA A 511 23.30 9.64 25.89
CA ALA A 511 22.21 8.77 25.47
C ALA A 511 21.02 9.57 24.93
N ALA A 512 20.27 8.99 24.00
CA ALA A 512 19.02 9.59 23.55
C ALA A 512 17.94 9.50 24.64
N THR A 513 17.17 10.56 24.83
CA THR A 513 16.04 10.57 25.77
C THR A 513 14.71 10.83 25.05
N ARG A 514 13.61 10.53 25.74
CA ARG A 514 12.25 10.76 25.27
C ARG A 514 11.73 12.09 25.81
N GLY A 515 10.87 12.74 25.05
CA GLY A 515 10.14 13.91 25.53
C GLY A 515 9.08 13.51 26.55
N THR A 516 8.99 14.27 27.63
CA THR A 516 8.03 14.05 28.71
C THR A 516 7.25 15.32 29.03
N PHE A 517 6.04 15.14 29.55
CA PHE A 517 5.27 16.18 30.22
C PHE A 517 4.89 15.66 31.60
N SER A 518 5.42 16.30 32.64
CA SER A 518 5.14 15.93 34.03
C SER A 518 4.17 16.93 34.62
N GLY A 519 2.98 16.49 35.02
CA GLY A 519 2.01 17.30 35.73
C GLY A 519 2.52 17.80 37.09
N GLY A 520 1.82 18.76 37.66
CA GLY A 520 1.93 19.13 39.07
C GLY A 520 1.42 18.01 39.99
N GLY A 521 1.82 18.07 41.26
CA GLY A 521 1.39 17.11 42.27
C GLY A 521 -0.09 17.25 42.61
N ILE A 522 -0.80 16.13 42.64
CA ILE A 522 -2.17 16.01 43.15
C ILE A 522 -2.23 14.92 44.22
N ALA A 523 -3.28 14.92 45.04
CA ALA A 523 -3.51 13.84 46.00
C ALA A 523 -3.68 12.50 45.26
N ASP A 524 -3.10 11.44 45.79
CA ASP A 524 -3.22 10.12 45.17
C ASP A 524 -4.70 9.67 45.25
N PRO A 525 -5.34 9.32 44.12
CA PRO A 525 -6.74 8.88 44.10
C PRO A 525 -7.03 7.69 45.03
N SER A 526 -6.03 6.86 45.35
CA SER A 526 -6.15 5.77 46.34
C SER A 526 -6.39 6.24 47.77
N THR A 527 -5.98 7.47 48.09
CA THR A 527 -6.17 8.10 49.41
C THR A 527 -7.27 9.15 49.39
N THR A 528 -7.38 9.89 48.29
CA THR A 528 -8.39 10.94 48.08
C THR A 528 -8.99 10.77 46.70
N PRO A 529 -10.11 10.02 46.56
CA PRO A 529 -10.72 9.72 45.27
C PRO A 529 -10.98 10.98 44.43
N LEU A 530 -10.67 10.89 43.13
CA LEU A 530 -10.77 12.01 42.21
C LEU A 530 -12.07 11.92 41.42
N THR A 531 -12.93 12.93 41.49
CA THR A 531 -14.19 12.97 40.74
C THR A 531 -14.09 13.87 39.52
N LEU A 532 -14.37 13.31 38.34
CA LEU A 532 -14.61 14.06 37.11
C LEU A 532 -16.11 14.14 36.81
N THR A 533 -16.55 15.29 36.34
CA THR A 533 -17.93 15.59 35.95
C THR A 533 -17.95 16.10 34.51
N GLU A 534 -19.13 16.26 33.91
CA GLU A 534 -19.25 16.83 32.56
C GLU A 534 -18.69 18.27 32.44
N SER A 535 -18.50 18.95 33.57
CA SER A 535 -17.91 20.30 33.64
C SER A 535 -16.38 20.32 33.68
N ASN A 536 -15.70 19.17 33.81
CA ASN A 536 -14.25 19.10 33.95
C ASN A 536 -13.62 17.77 33.49
N ASN A 537 -14.16 17.12 32.45
CA ASN A 537 -13.71 15.82 31.95
C ASN A 537 -13.03 15.85 30.57
N ARG A 538 -12.62 17.00 30.05
CA ARG A 538 -12.02 17.12 28.71
C ARG A 538 -10.57 17.56 28.74
N LEU A 539 -9.76 17.05 27.82
CA LEU A 539 -8.38 17.50 27.62
C LEU A 539 -7.97 17.40 26.14
N LYS A 540 -6.93 18.16 25.76
CA LYS A 540 -6.34 18.12 24.42
C LYS A 540 -4.82 18.12 24.53
N LEU A 541 -4.15 17.22 23.82
CA LEU A 541 -2.70 16.97 23.93
C LEU A 541 -1.99 17.34 22.64
N SER A 542 -0.70 17.70 22.73
CA SER A 542 0.20 17.83 21.58
C SER A 542 1.43 16.95 21.74
N ILE A 543 1.64 16.03 20.79
CA ILE A 543 2.80 15.13 20.73
C ILE A 543 3.54 15.32 19.41
N ASP A 544 4.85 15.57 19.48
CA ASP A 544 5.76 15.70 18.32
C ASP A 544 5.22 16.67 17.24
N GLY A 545 4.50 17.72 17.66
CA GLY A 545 3.91 18.73 16.77
C GLY A 545 2.49 18.43 16.25
N LEU A 546 1.89 17.29 16.63
CA LEU A 546 0.51 16.94 16.27
C LEU A 546 -0.43 17.05 17.47
N GLU A 547 -1.54 17.76 17.29
CA GLU A 547 -2.60 17.86 18.29
C GLU A 547 -3.60 16.69 18.21
N SER A 548 -4.10 16.24 19.37
CA SER A 548 -5.23 15.30 19.47
C SER A 548 -6.57 15.93 19.08
N ASN A 549 -7.62 15.12 18.93
CA ASN A 549 -8.98 15.65 19.08
C ASN A 549 -9.26 15.96 20.56
N GLU A 550 -10.46 16.42 20.87
CA GLU A 550 -10.90 16.52 22.27
C GLU A 550 -11.00 15.11 22.87
N ILE A 551 -10.16 14.85 23.86
CA ILE A 551 -10.16 13.61 24.62
C ILE A 551 -11.18 13.79 25.74
N VAL A 552 -12.25 13.00 25.69
CA VAL A 552 -13.34 13.03 26.67
C VAL A 552 -13.17 11.86 27.63
N LEU A 553 -12.89 12.16 28.89
CA LEU A 553 -12.79 11.18 29.98
C LEU A 553 -14.19 10.85 30.52
N THR A 554 -14.36 9.63 31.02
CA THR A 554 -15.60 9.22 31.67
C THR A 554 -15.90 10.08 32.91
N ALA A 555 -17.07 10.71 32.98
CA ALA A 555 -17.48 11.44 34.19
C ALA A 555 -17.85 10.44 35.30
N ARG A 556 -16.93 10.23 36.25
CA ARG A 556 -17.10 9.36 37.41
C ARG A 556 -16.09 9.69 38.51
N THR A 557 -16.20 8.99 39.64
CA THR A 557 -15.16 8.95 40.66
C THR A 557 -14.14 7.85 40.34
N TYR A 558 -12.87 8.22 40.36
CA TYR A 558 -11.71 7.34 40.20
C TYR A 558 -11.11 7.08 41.58
N ALA A 559 -11.15 5.81 42.00
CA ALA A 559 -10.73 5.40 43.34
C ALA A 559 -9.24 5.04 43.43
N THR A 560 -8.55 4.91 42.30
CA THR A 560 -7.12 4.58 42.26
C THR A 560 -6.40 5.31 41.13
N SER A 561 -5.12 5.61 41.32
CA SER A 561 -4.26 6.17 40.27
C SER A 561 -4.15 5.24 39.06
N ALA A 562 -4.17 3.93 39.27
CA ALA A 562 -4.17 2.93 38.20
C ALA A 562 -5.42 3.00 37.30
N GLU A 563 -6.62 3.15 37.90
CA GLU A 563 -7.85 3.36 37.13
C GLU A 563 -7.80 4.65 36.31
N LEU A 564 -7.29 5.73 36.90
CA LEU A 564 -7.18 7.02 36.23
C LEU A 564 -6.21 6.96 35.05
N VAL A 565 -5.03 6.37 35.25
CA VAL A 565 -4.04 6.17 34.18
C VAL A 565 -4.60 5.28 33.08
N SER A 566 -5.27 4.18 33.43
CA SER A 566 -5.87 3.25 32.46
C SER A 566 -6.95 3.92 31.61
N GLU A 567 -7.81 4.74 32.23
CA GLU A 567 -8.77 5.56 31.49
C GLU A 567 -8.06 6.51 30.52
N ILE A 568 -7.13 7.33 31.03
CA ILE A 568 -6.46 8.34 30.19
C ILE A 568 -5.73 7.67 29.03
N GLN A 569 -5.02 6.57 29.29
CA GLN A 569 -4.33 5.77 28.27
C GLN A 569 -5.32 5.25 27.23
N SER A 570 -6.42 4.60 27.65
CA SER A 570 -7.44 4.07 26.75
C SER A 570 -8.04 5.15 25.86
N ARG A 571 -8.28 6.35 26.40
CA ARG A 571 -8.81 7.47 25.62
C ARG A 571 -7.79 8.04 24.63
N ILE A 572 -6.51 8.11 25.01
CA ILE A 572 -5.41 8.48 24.10
C ILE A 572 -5.29 7.46 22.96
N ASP A 573 -5.29 6.17 23.27
CA ASP A 573 -5.16 5.09 22.28
C ASP A 573 -6.36 5.07 21.31
N SER A 574 -7.55 5.48 21.77
CA SER A 574 -8.75 5.60 20.94
C SER A 574 -8.77 6.85 20.04
N ASP A 575 -7.88 7.84 20.27
CA ASP A 575 -7.85 9.06 19.47
C ASP A 575 -7.32 8.79 18.06
N THR A 576 -8.08 9.20 17.06
CA THR A 576 -7.76 8.94 15.64
C THR A 576 -6.56 9.71 15.11
N ARG A 577 -6.11 10.78 15.79
CA ARG A 577 -4.98 11.60 15.37
C ARG A 577 -3.69 11.17 16.05
N ILE A 578 -3.74 10.85 17.35
CA ILE A 578 -2.54 10.57 18.14
C ILE A 578 -2.44 9.13 18.69
N GLY A 579 -3.49 8.31 18.65
CA GLY A 579 -3.49 6.97 19.24
C GLY A 579 -2.40 6.04 18.69
N ASN A 580 -2.03 6.20 17.42
CA ASN A 580 -0.95 5.43 16.78
C ASN A 580 0.46 5.99 17.03
N ARG A 581 0.62 7.06 17.81
CA ARG A 581 1.91 7.74 18.04
C ARG A 581 2.64 7.25 19.30
N GLY A 582 2.07 6.27 20.01
CA GLY A 582 2.70 5.63 21.16
C GLY A 582 3.00 6.63 22.29
N LEU A 583 1.98 7.29 22.83
CA LEU A 583 2.11 8.11 24.03
C LEU A 583 1.72 7.25 25.23
N THR A 584 2.58 7.16 26.23
CA THR A 584 2.30 6.42 27.47
C THR A 584 2.05 7.38 28.62
N VAL A 585 1.04 7.09 29.43
CA VAL A 585 0.75 7.82 30.68
C VAL A 585 1.12 6.94 31.86
N SER A 586 1.79 7.52 32.85
CA SER A 586 2.10 6.85 34.12
C SER A 586 1.78 7.75 35.30
N TRP A 587 1.65 7.12 36.47
CA TRP A 587 1.57 7.80 37.75
C TRP A 587 2.94 7.73 38.44
N GLU A 588 3.48 8.87 38.83
CA GLU A 588 4.74 8.95 39.57
C GLU A 588 4.46 9.51 40.97
N SER A 589 4.79 8.74 42.00
CA SER A 589 4.66 9.17 43.40
C SER A 589 5.71 10.24 43.71
N THR A 590 5.29 11.37 44.26
CA THR A 590 6.18 12.49 44.59
C THR A 590 6.45 12.62 46.08
N ALA A 591 5.49 12.22 46.93
CA ALA A 591 5.61 12.13 48.38
C ALA A 591 4.50 11.21 48.93
N THR A 592 4.50 10.94 50.24
CA THR A 592 3.45 10.12 50.87
C THR A 592 2.06 10.70 50.61
N GLY A 593 1.21 9.96 49.89
CA GLY A 593 -0.17 10.36 49.56
C GLY A 593 -0.32 11.36 48.41
N THR A 594 0.75 11.70 47.68
CA THR A 594 0.69 12.59 46.51
C THR A 594 1.51 12.04 45.34
N GLY A 595 1.09 12.37 44.12
CA GLY A 595 1.80 12.00 42.91
C GLY A 595 1.41 12.87 41.74
N ARG A 596 1.93 12.55 40.56
CA ARG A 596 1.71 13.28 39.32
C ARG A 596 1.50 12.35 38.15
N LEU A 597 0.77 12.84 37.15
CA LEU A 597 0.69 12.18 35.84
C LEU A 597 1.93 12.56 35.01
N VAL A 598 2.56 11.56 34.39
CA VAL A 598 3.68 11.75 33.47
C VAL A 598 3.32 11.17 32.12
N PHE A 599 3.38 12.01 31.11
CA PHE A 599 3.13 11.65 29.72
C PHE A 599 4.49 11.52 29.04
N THR A 600 4.77 10.35 28.45
CA THR A 600 6.05 10.06 27.81
C THR A 600 5.82 9.68 26.36
N SER A 601 6.50 10.38 25.44
CA SER A 601 6.48 10.00 24.03
C SER A 601 7.25 8.69 23.82
N SER A 602 6.79 7.82 22.92
CA SER A 602 7.54 6.63 22.51
C SER A 602 8.76 6.96 21.65
N SER A 603 8.78 8.14 21.01
CA SER A 603 9.88 8.59 20.16
C SER A 603 11.06 9.10 20.99
N TYR A 604 12.28 8.97 20.47
CA TYR A 604 13.50 9.48 21.08
C TYR A 604 14.04 10.68 20.30
N GLY A 605 14.79 11.55 20.97
CA GLY A 605 15.51 12.64 20.32
C GLY A 605 14.93 14.03 20.54
N SER A 606 15.59 15.04 19.97
CA SER A 606 15.19 16.46 20.05
C SER A 606 13.81 16.76 19.46
N LYS A 607 13.31 15.88 18.57
CA LYS A 607 11.96 15.94 18.00
C LYS A 607 10.89 15.33 18.91
N SER A 608 11.30 14.49 19.87
CA SER A 608 10.39 13.88 20.84
C SER A 608 9.95 14.92 21.85
N LYS A 609 8.68 15.30 21.79
CA LYS A 609 8.14 16.39 22.60
C LYS A 609 6.70 16.14 22.99
N VAL A 610 6.40 16.39 24.27
CA VAL A 610 5.03 16.47 24.78
C VAL A 610 4.83 17.90 25.25
N ASN A 611 4.35 18.78 24.35
CA ASN A 611 4.51 20.23 24.52
C ASN A 611 3.42 20.86 25.38
N THR A 612 2.15 20.73 24.98
CA THR A 612 1.07 21.54 25.57
C THR A 612 -0.19 20.71 25.74
N ILE A 613 -0.76 20.79 26.94
CA ILE A 613 -2.13 20.37 27.21
C ILE A 613 -2.96 21.65 27.27
N THR A 614 -3.76 21.91 26.23
CA THR A 614 -4.45 23.20 26.07
C THR A 614 -5.79 23.23 26.81
N SER A 615 -6.12 24.39 27.39
CA SER A 615 -7.40 24.59 28.05
C SER A 615 -8.51 24.68 27.00
N ILE A 616 -9.57 23.93 27.23
CA ILE A 616 -10.78 23.85 26.40
C ILE A 616 -11.99 23.98 27.34
N PRO A 617 -13.21 24.25 26.81
CA PRO A 617 -14.41 24.15 27.63
C PRO A 617 -14.46 22.81 28.37
N ASN A 618 -14.86 22.87 29.64
CA ASN A 618 -14.95 21.73 30.55
C ASN A 618 -13.62 20.98 30.76
N SER A 619 -12.52 21.73 30.87
CA SER A 619 -11.17 21.16 30.99
C SER A 619 -10.94 20.41 32.31
N ALA A 620 -10.31 19.24 32.20
CA ALA A 620 -9.81 18.44 33.31
C ALA A 620 -8.42 18.89 33.82
N LEU A 621 -7.81 19.91 33.22
CA LEU A 621 -6.43 20.31 33.47
C LEU A 621 -6.11 20.56 34.95
N VAL A 622 -6.97 21.28 35.66
CA VAL A 622 -6.75 21.59 37.09
C VAL A 622 -6.96 20.34 37.94
N ALA A 623 -8.02 19.59 37.70
CA ALA A 623 -8.33 18.37 38.45
C ALA A 623 -7.21 17.33 38.34
N LEU A 624 -6.61 17.21 37.15
CA LEU A 624 -5.54 16.26 36.86
C LEU A 624 -4.13 16.79 37.16
N GLY A 625 -4.00 18.01 37.71
CA GLY A 625 -2.70 18.63 37.99
C GLY A 625 -1.90 19.02 36.75
N LEU A 626 -2.52 19.07 35.57
CA LEU A 626 -1.84 19.30 34.30
C LEU A 626 -1.68 20.80 33.97
N ALA A 627 -2.42 21.67 34.66
CA ALA A 627 -2.36 23.12 34.45
C ALA A 627 -0.97 23.74 34.75
N SER A 628 -0.19 23.12 35.64
CA SER A 628 1.15 23.57 36.05
C SER A 628 2.25 22.58 35.66
N GLY A 629 2.00 21.73 34.66
CA GLY A 629 2.96 20.72 34.24
C GLY A 629 4.18 21.31 33.53
N VAL A 630 5.29 20.55 33.55
CA VAL A 630 6.56 20.91 32.91
C VAL A 630 6.80 19.97 31.74
N SER A 631 7.06 20.54 30.57
CA SER A 631 7.52 19.81 29.39
C SER A 631 9.05 19.71 29.38
N GLN A 632 9.58 18.51 29.17
CA GLN A 632 10.99 18.28 28.90
C GLN A 632 11.12 17.67 27.51
N ASN A 633 11.97 18.27 26.68
CA ASN A 633 12.25 17.74 25.35
C ASN A 633 13.14 16.51 25.47
N GLY A 634 12.94 15.53 24.58
CA GLY A 634 13.93 14.49 24.38
C GLY A 634 15.25 15.08 23.85
N LEU A 635 16.33 14.35 24.05
CA LEU A 635 17.66 14.67 23.56
C LEU A 635 18.10 13.60 22.56
N ASP A 636 18.80 14.01 21.51
CA ASP A 636 19.41 13.08 20.57
C ASP A 636 20.63 12.41 21.21
N VAL A 637 20.96 11.21 20.74
CA VAL A 637 22.24 10.58 21.08
C VAL A 637 23.40 11.49 20.63
N ALA A 638 24.48 11.59 21.40
CA ALA A 638 25.70 12.27 20.97
C ALA A 638 26.92 11.39 21.23
N GLY A 639 27.88 11.40 20.31
CA GLY A 639 29.06 10.54 20.43
C GLY A 639 30.05 10.68 19.29
N ARG A 640 31.06 9.83 19.32
CA ARG A 640 32.14 9.71 18.34
C ARG A 640 32.22 8.28 17.81
N ILE A 641 32.66 8.16 16.56
CA ILE A 641 32.96 6.86 15.94
C ILE A 641 34.42 6.89 15.50
N ASN A 642 35.22 5.99 16.08
CA ASN A 642 36.65 5.85 15.85
C ASN A 642 37.43 7.16 16.07
N GLY A 643 37.07 7.90 17.13
CA GLY A 643 37.65 9.19 17.48
C GLY A 643 37.09 10.38 16.69
N GLU A 644 36.36 10.14 15.60
CA GLU A 644 35.77 11.18 14.77
C GLU A 644 34.37 11.57 15.27
N ALA A 645 34.02 12.86 15.18
CA ALA A 645 32.69 13.33 15.57
C ALA A 645 31.59 12.70 14.71
N ALA A 646 30.49 12.29 15.35
CA ALA A 646 29.31 11.75 14.71
C ALA A 646 28.08 12.62 15.00
N THR A 647 27.08 12.56 14.12
CA THR A 647 25.82 13.31 14.22
C THR A 647 24.72 12.40 14.74
N GLY A 648 24.08 12.81 15.83
CA GLY A 648 22.93 12.13 16.40
C GLY A 648 21.59 12.60 15.85
N SER A 649 20.64 11.68 15.78
CA SER A 649 19.22 11.96 15.54
C SER A 649 18.39 10.85 16.17
N GLY A 650 17.64 11.17 17.23
CA GLY A 650 17.01 10.18 18.09
C GLY A 650 18.05 9.22 18.67
N GLN A 651 17.80 7.93 18.52
CA GLN A 651 18.75 6.87 18.87
C GLN A 651 19.79 6.57 17.78
N THR A 652 19.75 7.26 16.63
CA THR A 652 20.68 6.98 15.53
C THR A 652 21.90 7.88 15.60
N LEU A 653 23.09 7.28 15.67
CA LEU A 653 24.38 7.95 15.55
C LEU A 653 24.95 7.71 14.15
N THR A 654 25.25 8.78 13.42
CA THR A 654 25.72 8.74 12.02
C THR A 654 27.12 9.36 11.91
N GLY A 655 28.08 8.62 11.37
CA GLY A 655 29.40 9.16 11.06
C GLY A 655 29.32 10.30 10.05
N ASN A 656 30.11 11.36 10.25
CA ASN A 656 30.07 12.57 9.42
C ASN A 656 30.51 12.29 7.98
N GLU A 657 29.82 12.88 7.00
CA GLU A 657 30.07 12.72 5.56
C GLU A 657 31.48 13.15 5.11
N LYS A 658 32.15 13.98 5.91
CA LYS A 658 33.52 14.44 5.65
C LYS A 658 34.59 13.47 6.16
N ASN A 659 34.23 12.47 6.97
CA ASN A 659 35.19 11.57 7.58
C ASN A 659 35.63 10.49 6.59
N ALA A 660 36.94 10.28 6.45
CA ALA A 660 37.50 9.33 5.49
C ALA A 660 37.17 7.85 5.77
N THR A 661 36.73 7.52 6.99
CA THR A 661 36.52 6.14 7.44
C THR A 661 35.11 5.84 7.95
N THR A 662 34.39 6.84 8.45
CA THR A 662 33.06 6.68 9.09
C THR A 662 31.90 7.29 8.30
N ASP A 663 32.17 7.94 7.16
CA ASP A 663 31.13 8.47 6.27
C ASP A 663 30.08 7.40 5.94
N GLY A 664 28.82 7.70 6.26
CA GLY A 664 27.65 6.87 6.00
C GLY A 664 27.45 5.70 6.98
N LEU A 665 28.32 5.52 7.97
CA LEU A 665 28.13 4.52 9.02
C LEU A 665 27.04 5.00 9.99
N LYS A 666 25.94 4.26 10.06
CA LYS A 666 24.82 4.52 10.97
C LYS A 666 24.70 3.40 11.99
N LEU A 667 24.61 3.79 13.25
CA LEU A 667 24.45 2.91 14.39
C LEU A 667 23.20 3.33 15.17
N GLN A 668 22.45 2.38 15.69
CA GLN A 668 21.39 2.62 16.64
C GLN A 668 21.93 2.35 18.05
N ILE A 669 21.76 3.33 18.92
CA ILE A 669 22.26 3.32 20.29
C ILE A 669 21.05 3.18 21.22
N LEU A 670 21.06 2.11 22.01
CA LEU A 670 19.98 1.71 22.92
C LEU A 670 20.33 1.97 24.39
N LEU A 671 21.47 2.62 24.64
CA LEU A 671 21.91 3.00 25.98
C LEU A 671 20.90 3.95 26.63
N SER A 672 20.61 3.73 27.91
CA SER A 672 19.97 4.71 28.78
C SER A 672 21.02 5.65 29.39
N PRO A 673 20.62 6.85 29.89
CA PRO A 673 21.57 7.82 30.43
C PRO A 673 22.47 7.30 31.56
N ASP A 674 21.98 6.35 32.36
CA ASP A 674 22.72 5.68 33.44
C ASP A 674 23.72 4.62 32.95
N GLN A 675 23.61 4.20 31.68
CA GLN A 675 24.52 3.23 31.06
C GLN A 675 25.68 3.89 30.29
N VAL A 676 25.67 5.22 30.16
CA VAL A 676 26.75 5.97 29.53
C VAL A 676 27.94 6.00 30.50
N MET A 677 29.11 5.56 30.03
CA MET A 677 30.34 5.49 30.83
C MET A 677 31.42 6.40 30.22
N GLU A 678 32.45 6.70 31.01
CA GLU A 678 33.63 7.36 30.47
C GLU A 678 34.47 6.36 29.65
N GLY A 679 34.56 6.54 28.33
CA GLY A 679 35.36 5.71 27.43
C GLY A 679 34.58 5.15 26.24
N PHE A 680 34.90 3.92 25.82
CA PHE A 680 34.24 3.26 24.68
C PHE A 680 33.19 2.25 25.17
N GLU A 681 31.93 2.40 24.73
CA GLU A 681 30.83 1.47 25.07
C GLU A 681 30.82 0.22 24.19
N GLY A 682 31.56 0.24 23.10
CA GLY A 682 31.75 -0.94 22.26
C GLY A 682 32.51 -0.68 20.98
N THR A 683 32.63 -1.74 20.19
CA THR A 683 33.24 -1.73 18.87
C THR A 683 32.26 -2.26 17.84
N VAL A 684 32.35 -1.76 16.61
CA VAL A 684 31.59 -2.26 15.46
C VAL A 684 32.57 -2.70 14.39
N THR A 685 32.47 -3.95 13.94
CA THR A 685 33.25 -4.49 12.82
C THR A 685 32.35 -4.57 11.60
N LEU A 686 32.63 -3.75 10.58
CA LEU A 686 31.84 -3.74 9.34
C LEU A 686 32.23 -4.89 8.41
N ALA A 687 31.24 -5.65 7.96
CA ALA A 687 31.33 -6.55 6.83
C ALA A 687 30.52 -5.99 5.65
N LYS A 688 31.15 -5.95 4.47
CA LYS A 688 30.47 -5.61 3.22
C LYS A 688 30.23 -6.87 2.40
N GLY A 689 28.96 -7.24 2.25
CA GLY A 689 28.52 -8.37 1.45
C GLY A 689 28.78 -8.20 -0.05
N VAL A 690 28.65 -9.29 -0.79
CA VAL A 690 29.00 -9.37 -2.21
C VAL A 690 28.08 -8.49 -3.07
N ALA A 691 26.78 -8.48 -2.80
CA ALA A 691 25.84 -7.65 -3.57
C ALA A 691 26.08 -6.16 -3.30
N ALA A 692 26.35 -5.78 -2.04
CA ALA A 692 26.71 -4.41 -1.69
C ALA A 692 28.02 -3.95 -2.38
N LYS A 693 29.09 -4.76 -2.29
CA LYS A 693 30.37 -4.47 -2.97
C LYS A 693 30.22 -4.36 -4.49
N LEU A 694 29.44 -5.27 -5.08
CA LEU A 694 29.21 -5.26 -6.52
C LEU A 694 28.39 -4.05 -6.94
N ASN A 695 27.36 -3.68 -6.16
CA ASN A 695 26.58 -2.48 -6.40
C ASN A 695 27.45 -1.21 -6.30
N ASP A 696 28.30 -1.10 -5.28
CA ASP A 696 29.24 0.02 -5.11
C ASP A 696 30.17 0.14 -6.34
N SER A 697 30.74 -0.99 -6.79
CA SER A 697 31.64 -1.06 -7.95
C SER A 697 30.92 -0.67 -9.25
N VAL A 698 29.77 -1.29 -9.53
CA VAL A 698 29.00 -1.04 -10.76
C VAL A 698 28.45 0.38 -10.79
N SER A 699 27.97 0.90 -9.66
CA SER A 699 27.49 2.29 -9.53
C SER A 699 28.60 3.30 -9.85
N SER A 700 29.86 2.99 -9.52
CA SER A 700 30.98 3.87 -9.87
C SER A 700 31.23 3.94 -11.39
N TYR A 701 30.89 2.89 -12.13
CA TYR A 701 31.00 2.87 -13.60
C TYR A 701 29.85 3.58 -14.29
N THR A 702 28.64 3.51 -13.70
CA THR A 702 27.38 4.03 -14.28
C THR A 702 26.92 5.37 -13.71
N ALA A 703 27.66 5.95 -12.76
CA ALA A 703 27.32 7.24 -12.15
C ALA A 703 27.12 8.34 -13.21
N THR A 704 25.98 9.04 -13.15
CA THR A 704 25.64 10.05 -14.16
C THR A 704 26.66 11.18 -14.19
N GLY A 705 27.21 11.46 -15.37
CA GLY A 705 28.15 12.55 -15.65
C GLY A 705 29.57 12.38 -15.12
N GLN A 706 29.81 11.42 -14.21
CA GLN A 706 31.12 11.17 -13.57
C GLN A 706 31.62 9.73 -13.77
N GLY A 707 30.73 8.82 -14.13
CA GLY A 707 31.00 7.40 -14.33
C GLY A 707 31.95 7.15 -15.50
N LEU A 708 32.65 6.01 -15.45
CA LEU A 708 33.57 5.60 -16.52
C LEU A 708 32.84 5.41 -17.86
N MET A 709 31.63 4.85 -17.84
CA MET A 709 30.85 4.58 -19.06
C MET A 709 30.39 5.87 -19.74
N ASP A 710 29.83 6.82 -18.97
CA ASP A 710 29.40 8.11 -19.49
C ASP A 710 30.56 8.88 -20.15
N ARG A 711 31.74 8.89 -19.50
CA ARG A 711 32.93 9.54 -20.05
C ARG A 711 33.41 8.88 -21.34
N ARG A 712 33.39 7.55 -21.42
CA ARG A 712 33.79 6.81 -22.63
C ARG A 712 32.79 7.00 -23.77
N ILE A 713 31.49 6.89 -23.48
CA ILE A 713 30.41 7.11 -24.45
C ILE A 713 30.51 8.54 -25.01
N LYS A 714 30.66 9.54 -24.14
CA LYS A 714 30.81 10.94 -24.56
C LYS A 714 32.04 11.16 -25.43
N SER A 715 33.19 10.59 -25.07
CA SER A 715 34.41 10.70 -25.88
C SER A 715 34.23 10.16 -27.30
N TYR A 716 33.57 9.00 -27.46
CA TYR A 716 33.28 8.46 -28.79
C TYR A 716 32.20 9.25 -29.53
N GLN A 717 31.18 9.75 -28.83
CA GLN A 717 30.16 10.63 -29.42
C GLN A 717 30.77 11.93 -29.96
N ASP A 718 31.68 12.55 -29.20
CA ASP A 718 32.39 13.74 -29.63
C ASP A 718 33.27 13.43 -30.86
N GLN A 719 33.92 12.26 -30.92
CA GLN A 719 34.67 11.83 -32.11
C GLN A 719 33.76 11.59 -33.33
N VAL A 720 32.58 10.97 -33.14
CA VAL A 720 31.58 10.78 -34.20
C VAL A 720 31.11 12.13 -34.75
N GLN A 721 30.85 13.11 -33.87
CA GLN A 721 30.43 14.44 -34.29
C GLN A 721 31.54 15.18 -35.04
N ASN A 722 32.78 15.13 -34.56
CA ASN A 722 33.93 15.73 -35.24
C ASN A 722 34.16 15.12 -36.64
N LEU A 723 33.96 13.81 -36.80
CA LEU A 723 34.01 13.15 -38.11
C LEU A 723 32.86 13.61 -39.01
N ALA A 724 31.64 13.71 -38.47
CA ALA A 724 30.48 14.20 -39.20
C ALA A 724 30.72 15.61 -39.76
N ASP A 725 31.24 16.50 -38.92
CA ASP A 725 31.53 17.89 -39.30
C ASP A 725 32.61 17.96 -40.39
N ARG A 726 33.66 17.15 -40.29
CA ARG A 726 34.73 17.05 -41.31
C ARG A 726 34.22 16.50 -42.64
N ILE A 727 33.35 15.49 -42.61
CA ILE A 727 32.72 14.93 -43.83
C ILE A 727 31.86 16.01 -44.50
N ALA A 728 31.05 16.73 -43.73
CA ALA A 728 30.19 17.80 -44.24
C ALA A 728 31.01 18.94 -44.88
N GLU A 729 32.13 19.33 -44.26
CA GLU A 729 33.04 20.33 -44.83
C GLU A 729 33.68 19.81 -46.14
N PHE A 730 34.10 18.54 -46.15
CA PHE A 730 34.70 17.92 -47.34
C PHE A 730 33.71 17.84 -48.51
N ASP A 731 32.48 17.42 -48.24
CA ASP A 731 31.40 17.35 -49.24
C ASP A 731 31.02 18.74 -49.77
N THR A 732 31.03 19.77 -48.91
CA THR A 732 30.83 21.16 -49.34
C THR A 732 31.93 21.63 -50.30
N ARG A 733 33.19 21.28 -50.01
CA ARG A 733 34.33 21.59 -50.89
C ARG A 733 34.25 20.83 -52.21
N LEU A 734 33.87 19.55 -52.18
CA LEU A 734 33.66 18.76 -53.40
C LEU A 734 32.51 19.32 -54.26
N ALA A 735 31.43 19.82 -53.63
CA ALA A 735 30.34 20.47 -54.36
C ALA A 735 30.81 21.72 -55.11
N ALA A 736 31.59 22.58 -54.44
CA ALA A 736 32.19 23.75 -55.08
C ALA A 736 33.19 23.36 -56.19
N ARG A 737 33.96 22.29 -55.98
CA ARG A 737 34.88 21.75 -56.98
C ARG A 737 34.14 21.22 -58.21
N ARG A 738 33.03 20.49 -58.01
CA ARG A 738 32.15 20.02 -59.08
C ARG A 738 31.61 21.20 -59.90
N GLU A 739 31.15 22.26 -59.24
CA GLU A 739 30.69 23.47 -59.95
C GLU A 739 31.80 24.14 -60.75
N SER A 740 33.02 24.24 -60.19
CA SER A 740 34.19 24.77 -60.91
C SER A 740 34.55 23.91 -62.13
N LEU A 741 34.53 22.57 -61.99
CA LEU A 741 34.80 21.66 -63.10
C LEU A 741 33.74 21.81 -64.19
N GLN A 742 32.45 21.85 -63.81
CA GLN A 742 31.36 22.12 -64.75
C GLN A 742 31.62 23.41 -65.53
N LYS A 743 31.94 24.53 -64.86
CA LYS A 743 32.27 25.81 -65.53
C LYS A 743 33.45 25.69 -66.50
N GLN A 744 34.50 24.94 -66.13
CA GLN A 744 35.65 24.72 -67.00
C GLN A 744 35.31 23.90 -68.24
N PHE A 745 34.53 22.83 -68.09
CA PHE A 745 34.06 22.01 -69.21
C PHE A 745 33.11 22.79 -70.13
N TYR A 746 32.21 23.62 -69.56
CA TYR A 746 31.37 24.52 -70.36
C TYR A 746 32.19 25.52 -71.17
N ALA A 747 33.21 26.15 -70.57
CA ALA A 747 34.08 27.09 -71.28
C ALA A 747 34.89 26.39 -72.39
N MET A 748 35.31 25.15 -72.15
CA MET A 748 35.99 24.32 -73.15
C MET A 748 35.07 23.98 -74.33
N GLU A 749 33.83 23.57 -74.08
CA GLU A 749 32.82 23.31 -75.12
C GLU A 749 32.52 24.56 -75.94
N GLN A 750 32.39 25.73 -75.30
CA GLN A 750 32.20 27.00 -76.01
C GLN A 750 33.41 27.36 -76.90
N ALA A 751 34.62 27.14 -76.40
CA ALA A 751 35.84 27.34 -77.18
C ALA A 751 35.90 26.37 -78.37
N LEU A 752 35.61 25.08 -78.17
CA LEU A 752 35.56 24.07 -79.22
C LEU A 752 34.48 24.37 -80.26
N SER A 753 33.31 24.85 -79.85
CA SER A 753 32.24 25.29 -80.74
C SER A 753 32.71 26.46 -81.61
N THR A 754 33.40 27.42 -81.00
CA THR A 754 34.01 28.55 -81.71
C THR A 754 35.06 28.05 -82.70
N TYR A 755 35.96 27.15 -82.31
CA TYR A 755 36.96 26.58 -83.21
C TYR A 755 36.35 25.77 -84.35
N ASN A 756 35.32 24.96 -84.10
CA ASN A 756 34.61 24.22 -85.14
C ASN A 756 33.86 25.16 -86.10
N SER A 757 33.32 26.27 -85.60
CA SER A 757 32.73 27.32 -86.45
C SER A 757 33.77 28.03 -87.32
N ILE A 758 34.95 28.34 -86.77
CA ILE A 758 36.08 28.92 -87.51
C ILE A 758 36.62 27.93 -88.54
N GLY A 759 36.74 26.65 -88.17
CA GLY A 759 37.13 25.57 -89.07
C GLY A 759 36.14 25.42 -90.22
N SER A 760 34.83 25.42 -89.93
CA SER A 760 33.79 25.37 -90.96
C SER A 760 33.80 26.62 -91.85
N TYR A 761 34.04 27.80 -91.29
CA TYR A 761 34.21 29.05 -92.03
C TYR A 761 35.43 28.99 -92.95
N LEU A 762 36.59 28.55 -92.44
CA LEU A 762 37.82 28.34 -93.22
C LEU A 762 37.61 27.31 -94.33
N THR A 763 36.96 26.18 -94.04
CA THR A 763 36.61 25.17 -95.04
C THR A 763 35.69 25.75 -96.11
N SER A 764 34.67 26.54 -95.74
CA SER A 764 33.78 27.19 -96.70
C SER A 764 34.51 28.23 -97.58
N GLN A 765 35.50 28.93 -97.01
CA GLN A 765 36.36 29.87 -97.74
C GLN A 765 37.31 29.11 -98.68
N ILE A 766 37.90 28.01 -98.24
CA ILE A 766 38.76 27.14 -99.07
C ILE A 766 37.93 26.50 -100.20
N GLU A 767 36.72 26.02 -99.93
CA GLU A 767 35.81 25.49 -100.95
C GLU A 767 35.35 26.58 -101.93
N SER A 768 35.11 27.81 -101.46
CA SER A 768 34.82 28.97 -102.29
C SER A 768 36.01 29.29 -103.23
N VAL A 769 37.23 29.30 -102.68
CA VAL A 769 38.47 29.48 -103.46
C VAL A 769 38.67 28.35 -104.46
N ASN A 770 38.39 27.10 -104.08
CA ASN A 770 38.55 25.93 -104.94
C ASN A 770 37.46 25.86 -106.03
N ARG A 771 36.23 26.31 -105.75
CA ARG A 771 35.17 26.51 -106.76
C ARG A 771 35.54 27.62 -107.75
N ASN A 772 36.07 28.74 -107.28
CA ASN A 772 36.56 29.82 -108.14
C ASN A 772 37.76 29.38 -109.01
N TRP A 773 38.61 28.49 -108.50
CA TRP A 773 39.74 27.93 -109.26
C TRP A 773 39.29 26.92 -110.32
N ASN A 774 38.23 26.15 -110.06
CA ASN A 774 37.68 25.18 -111.01
C ASN A 774 36.75 25.78 -112.07
N TYR A 775 36.08 26.91 -111.81
CA TYR A 775 35.33 27.64 -112.85
C TYR A 775 36.22 28.33 -113.89
N GLY A 776 37.48 28.63 -113.56
CA GLY A 776 38.44 29.16 -114.53
C GLY A 776 39.00 28.11 -115.50
N ARG A 777 38.66 26.82 -115.34
CA ARG A 777 39.31 25.72 -116.06
C ARG A 777 38.39 24.87 -116.96
N ASN A 778 37.07 25.04 -116.88
CA ASN A 778 36.10 24.41 -117.78
C ASN A 778 35.16 25.48 -118.37
N SER A 779 35.24 25.69 -119.68
CA SER A 779 34.45 26.57 -120.56
C SER A 779 34.76 28.08 -120.57
N ASN A 780 35.00 28.79 -121.68
CA ASN A 780 34.98 28.51 -123.14
C ASN A 780 34.20 27.30 -123.66
#